data_AF-A0A970XLI7-F1
#
_entry.id   AF-A0A970XLI7-F1
#
_cell.length_a   1.000
_cell.length_b   1.000
_cell.length_c   1.000
_cell.angle_alpha   90.00
_cell.angle_beta   90.00
_cell.angle_gamma   90.00
#
_symmetry.space_group_name_H-M   'P 1'
#
loop_
_entity.id
_entity.type
_entity.pdbx_description
1 polymer ?
#
loop_
_entity_poly.entity_id
_entity_poly.type
_entity_poly.pdbx_seq_one_letter_code
_entity_poly.pdbx_strand_id
1 'polypeptide(L)'
;MRVLYVKYSTLRKREYRICTQIVERDGARLVRKVPAVPEALAHVEAMAHNARRMRERTVGLTVPPCTVEGGAFETPYVEGAALDCLITEAAKTGGAGGVCRILDDYRELVRAQPRVETDPGACPGFARWFGESVGRADCLALGMVDLVTENIVCTPEGSFAAIDYEWLCDCPVPVDYVFHRAVRLLYLHHRDVLEPVMAPGEMLARLGVSPASSAAFEAWDIRMGERIQGDPRLLPVPPQYLRDKSRPFGGAGRLYYDTGEGYSENRSIDAEGPLYRFELPPGTRVRGLRFDPCEGACCAAVIREAWAETDGGRVRLRCVGGNAALKEGDAYVFATRDPQLLFNAPAGAVFAVRIAANVRRPEADELERALKAQQEEAQAIEAGHGRNRPAAEKGNREPGGALLRPAARIEALSYGRYRATAPDPQFCIGRGYEPGILRVDWAGDADFILPLRLYYDTGEGFTENGFYTVGALGAEAKSGHCYLRLEKRASQLRLDPGEGTGDFILTAFSVTRPAPRRLKRDAINAYAEMQGVPLNKARKAYSKDPRAALQTLIDQGCPEVYDPDRAYISWMRYVEGEAAPVGAEGSVRISVVVPVYETGEAMLREMIGSVRAQSHGNWQLCIADGGSRSPHVRRVLEEAMRSDARVRVAFLPENRGIAGNSNAALALAEGEYVALLDHDDVLAPFALSEAARAIAGHDPDMLYSDEDKLTADGKRRFMPHFKPDWDAELLRSCNYVAHLLVARRALVEEVGGFREGFEGSQDHDLILRLSEKAKKIVHIPKVLYHWRSHAKSTALHAGAKDYAAEARRRAVGEHCARAGVPARVETDGRYGILRVRYEIRHRPFVSVVIIGGEDGDLTRLSAEAAARAAGWDDYEIVVLSRRTGLPAGDGRARFVECAGRGRKAVLYAGAEAAKGNVLVL
;
A
#
# COMPACT_ATOMS: atom_id res chain seq x y z
N MET A 1 12.16 3.76 40.90
CA MET A 1 11.71 4.65 39.81
C MET A 1 10.39 4.14 39.27
N ARG A 2 9.32 4.94 39.37
CA ARG A 2 7.96 4.60 38.92
C ARG A 2 7.59 5.43 37.70
N VAL A 3 7.08 4.81 36.64
CA VAL A 3 6.65 5.54 35.45
C VAL A 3 5.21 6.02 35.63
N LEU A 4 4.98 7.32 35.51
CA LEU A 4 3.68 7.98 35.62
C LEU A 4 3.02 8.19 34.25
N TYR A 5 3.82 8.20 33.17
CA TYR A 5 3.35 8.39 31.81
C TYR A 5 4.42 8.05 30.79
N VAL A 6 3.99 7.62 29.60
CA VAL A 6 4.83 7.35 28.44
C VAL A 6 4.18 7.87 27.17
N LYS A 7 4.97 8.44 26.26
CA LYS A 7 4.59 8.84 24.91
C LYS A 7 5.72 8.48 23.93
N TYR A 8 5.40 7.81 22.83
CA TYR A 8 6.35 7.50 21.76
C TYR A 8 6.13 8.42 20.55
N SER A 9 7.22 8.83 19.88
CA SER A 9 7.16 9.56 18.61
C SER A 9 7.36 8.65 17.39
N THR A 10 6.43 7.71 17.21
CA THR A 10 6.52 6.64 16.19
C THR A 10 6.41 7.12 14.73
N LEU A 11 5.84 8.30 14.51
CA LEU A 11 5.64 8.91 13.18
C LEU A 11 6.86 9.68 12.66
N ARG A 12 7.92 9.83 13.46
CA ARG A 12 9.13 10.54 13.06
C ARG A 12 10.05 9.65 12.23
N LYS A 13 10.99 10.22 11.48
CA LYS A 13 12.14 9.47 10.95
C LYS A 13 12.91 8.83 12.11
N ARG A 14 13.56 7.69 11.84
CA ARG A 14 14.14 6.83 12.87
C ARG A 14 15.11 7.60 13.77
N GLU A 15 15.92 8.48 13.21
CA GLU A 15 16.87 9.35 13.91
C GLU A 15 16.25 10.37 14.87
N TYR A 16 14.93 10.56 14.85
CA TYR A 16 14.20 11.49 15.75
C TYR A 16 13.15 10.79 16.64
N ARG A 17 13.10 9.44 16.63
CA ARG A 17 12.12 8.67 17.42
C ARG A 17 12.56 8.53 18.87
N ILE A 18 11.77 9.09 19.78
CA ILE A 18 12.02 9.09 21.22
C ILE A 18 10.80 8.59 22.00
N CYS A 19 11.06 8.10 23.20
CA CYS A 19 10.10 7.75 24.22
C CYS A 19 10.21 8.79 25.35
N THR A 20 9.19 9.63 25.51
CA THR A 20 9.09 10.59 26.60
C THR A 20 8.33 9.96 27.77
N GLN A 21 8.95 9.95 28.93
CA GLN A 21 8.45 9.36 30.15
C GLN A 21 8.36 10.45 31.23
N ILE A 22 7.29 10.44 32.03
CA ILE A 22 7.31 11.15 33.32
C ILE A 22 7.47 10.09 34.38
N VAL A 23 8.49 10.24 35.22
CA VAL A 23 8.87 9.23 36.20
C VAL A 23 9.00 9.86 37.58
N GLU A 24 8.76 9.07 38.60
CA GLU A 24 8.96 9.41 40.00
C GLU A 24 10.15 8.62 40.52
N ARG A 25 11.18 9.34 41.00
CA ARG A 25 12.40 8.79 41.59
C ARG A 25 12.67 9.54 42.88
N ASP A 26 12.72 8.81 43.99
CA ASP A 26 13.01 9.35 45.33
C ASP A 26 12.10 10.52 45.76
N GLY A 27 10.82 10.44 45.39
CA GLY A 27 9.81 11.48 45.69
C GLY A 27 9.84 12.70 44.76
N ALA A 28 10.76 12.76 43.80
CA ALA A 28 10.84 13.81 42.79
C ALA A 28 10.26 13.34 41.43
N ARG A 29 9.49 14.22 40.78
CA ARG A 29 9.00 14.00 39.41
C ARG A 29 10.03 14.50 38.39
N LEU A 30 10.32 13.65 37.41
CA LEU A 30 11.30 13.89 36.36
C LEU A 30 10.66 13.59 35.00
N VAL A 31 11.09 14.32 33.98
CA VAL A 31 10.82 14.01 32.58
C VAL A 31 12.07 13.35 32.00
N ARG A 32 11.90 12.17 31.42
CA ARG A 32 12.96 11.36 30.83
C ARG A 32 12.65 11.15 29.34
N LYS A 33 13.56 11.52 28.44
CA LYS A 33 13.48 11.29 26.99
C LYS A 33 14.53 10.26 26.60
N VAL A 34 14.08 9.12 26.06
CA VAL A 34 14.91 7.94 25.72
C VAL A 34 14.86 7.71 24.21
N PRO A 35 15.96 7.32 23.54
CA PRO A 35 15.89 6.88 22.15
C PRO A 35 14.96 5.67 22.01
N ALA A 36 13.96 5.75 21.12
CA ALA A 36 13.06 4.62 20.85
C ALA A 36 13.70 3.59 19.91
N VAL A 37 14.73 4.01 19.17
CA VAL A 37 15.58 3.18 18.30
C VAL A 37 17.03 3.70 18.41
N PRO A 38 18.06 2.87 18.15
CA PRO A 38 19.46 3.27 18.30
C PRO A 38 19.85 4.53 17.52
N GLU A 39 19.26 4.76 16.35
CA GLU A 39 19.54 5.90 15.49
C GLU A 39 19.16 7.26 16.12
N ALA A 40 18.26 7.25 17.12
CA ALA A 40 17.79 8.46 17.79
C ALA A 40 18.68 8.93 18.95
N LEU A 41 19.77 8.23 19.25
CA LEU A 41 20.66 8.55 20.37
C LEU A 41 21.27 9.95 20.23
N ALA A 42 21.82 10.26 19.05
CA ALA A 42 22.44 11.57 18.77
C ALA A 42 21.45 12.73 18.93
N HIS A 43 20.18 12.50 18.62
CA HIS A 43 19.12 13.49 18.79
C HIS A 43 18.84 13.77 20.27
N VAL A 44 18.72 12.73 21.10
CA VAL A 44 18.54 12.88 22.56
C VAL A 44 19.74 13.59 23.21
N GLU A 45 20.96 13.30 22.76
CA GLU A 45 22.16 13.99 23.23
C GLU A 45 22.18 15.48 22.84
N ALA A 46 21.74 15.81 21.62
CA ALA A 46 21.62 17.19 21.16
C ALA A 46 20.67 18.02 22.02
N MET A 47 19.61 17.41 22.57
CA MET A 47 18.66 18.10 23.47
C MET A 47 19.33 18.67 24.72
N ALA A 48 20.29 17.94 25.30
CA ALA A 48 21.03 18.42 26.47
C ALA A 48 21.93 19.61 26.11
N HIS A 49 22.50 19.62 24.90
CA HIS A 49 23.26 20.75 24.39
C HIS A 49 22.35 21.97 24.18
N ASN A 50 21.17 21.77 23.61
CA ASN A 50 20.17 22.83 23.39
C ASN A 50 19.70 23.45 24.70
N ALA A 51 19.37 22.63 25.70
CA ALA A 51 18.93 23.09 27.02
C ALA A 51 19.99 23.97 27.72
N ARG A 52 21.29 23.63 27.60
CA ARG A 52 22.38 24.47 28.14
C ARG A 52 22.44 25.83 27.45
N ARG A 53 22.42 25.83 26.11
CA ARG A 53 22.46 27.07 25.31
C ARG A 53 21.26 27.97 25.58
N MET A 54 20.08 27.39 25.77
CA MET A 54 18.88 28.14 26.16
C MET A 54 19.07 28.76 27.55
N ARG A 55 19.46 27.97 28.55
CA ARG A 55 19.65 28.46 29.93
C ARG A 55 20.62 29.64 30.05
N GLU A 56 21.67 29.67 29.23
CA GLU A 56 22.68 30.73 29.24
C GLU A 56 22.23 32.03 28.53
N ARG A 57 21.23 31.97 27.66
CA ARG A 57 20.92 33.06 26.71
C ARG A 57 19.48 33.54 26.75
N THR A 58 18.55 32.78 27.31
CA THR A 58 17.14 33.18 27.40
C THR A 58 16.94 34.20 28.51
N VAL A 59 16.01 35.14 28.31
CA VAL A 59 15.69 36.21 29.25
C VAL A 59 14.23 36.06 29.69
N GLY A 60 13.96 36.07 31.00
CA GLY A 60 12.59 35.92 31.52
C GLY A 60 11.96 34.53 31.28
N LEU A 61 12.74 33.56 30.81
CA LEU A 61 12.33 32.18 30.55
C LEU A 61 13.25 31.21 31.29
N THR A 62 12.69 30.51 32.27
CA THR A 62 13.40 29.50 33.06
C THR A 62 13.61 28.23 32.24
N VAL A 63 14.84 27.72 32.21
CA VAL A 63 15.20 26.46 31.55
C VAL A 63 15.72 25.47 32.58
N PRO A 64 14.90 24.50 33.03
CA PRO A 64 15.27 23.48 34.00
C PRO A 64 16.64 22.83 33.76
N PRO A 65 17.38 22.46 34.82
CA PRO A 65 18.62 21.69 34.71
C PRO A 65 18.36 20.32 34.08
N CYS A 66 19.29 19.82 33.26
CA CYS A 66 19.15 18.53 32.61
C CYS A 66 20.44 17.71 32.67
N THR A 67 20.31 16.39 32.71
CA THR A 67 21.42 15.41 32.66
C THR A 67 21.20 14.41 31.53
N VAL A 68 22.28 13.76 31.09
CA VAL A 68 22.20 12.63 30.15
C VAL A 68 22.88 11.44 30.81
N GLU A 69 22.11 10.40 31.11
CA GLU A 69 22.60 9.17 31.74
C GLU A 69 22.11 7.95 30.95
N GLY A 70 23.03 7.05 30.57
CA GLY A 70 22.69 5.84 29.82
C GLY A 70 21.99 6.10 28.48
N GLY A 71 22.29 7.22 27.81
CA GLY A 71 21.66 7.64 26.57
C GLY A 71 20.25 8.23 26.72
N ALA A 72 19.79 8.50 27.95
CA ALA A 72 18.51 9.16 28.22
C ALA A 72 18.72 10.58 28.74
N PHE A 73 17.98 11.53 28.19
CA PHE A 73 17.89 12.90 28.68
C PHE A 73 16.92 12.96 29.87
N GLU A 74 17.33 13.57 30.98
CA GLU A 74 16.51 13.72 32.19
C GLU A 74 16.47 15.19 32.65
N THR A 75 15.30 15.66 33.04
CA THR A 75 15.08 17.02 33.57
C THR A 75 14.00 16.98 34.65
N PRO A 76 14.01 17.88 35.66
CA PRO A 76 12.91 18.03 36.60
C PRO A 76 11.58 18.30 35.88
N TYR A 77 10.51 17.72 36.40
CA TYR A 77 9.16 18.09 36.00
C TYR A 77 8.85 19.50 36.50
N VAL A 78 8.35 20.37 35.62
CA VAL A 78 7.95 21.74 35.97
C VAL A 78 6.48 21.74 36.38
N GLU A 79 6.20 22.20 37.59
CA GLU A 79 4.82 22.44 38.03
C GLU A 79 4.28 23.73 37.42
N GLY A 80 3.02 23.72 37.00
CA GLY A 80 2.36 24.88 36.41
C GLY A 80 1.37 24.51 35.32
N ALA A 81 0.84 25.53 34.65
CA ALA A 81 -0.06 25.38 33.51
C ALA A 81 0.65 25.80 32.22
N ALA A 82 0.55 24.99 31.17
CA ALA A 82 1.04 25.38 29.85
C ALA A 82 0.24 26.57 29.30
N LEU A 83 0.87 27.43 28.49
CA LEU A 83 0.24 28.65 27.96
C LEU A 83 -0.98 28.34 27.09
N ASP A 84 -0.97 27.25 26.33
CA ASP A 84 -2.13 26.78 25.56
C ASP A 84 -3.35 26.47 26.46
N CYS A 85 -3.12 25.84 27.61
CA CYS A 85 -4.14 25.56 28.62
C CYS A 85 -4.69 26.85 29.23
N LEU A 86 -3.83 27.83 29.52
CA LEU A 86 -4.26 29.13 30.04
C LEU A 86 -5.08 29.91 29.01
N ILE A 87 -4.65 29.91 27.74
CA ILE A 87 -5.35 30.59 26.64
C ILE A 87 -6.73 29.96 26.42
N THR A 88 -6.82 28.64 26.37
CA THR A 88 -8.10 27.94 26.18
C THR A 88 -9.05 28.10 27.36
N GLU A 89 -8.53 28.16 28.59
CA GLU A 89 -9.37 28.43 29.76
C GLU A 89 -9.87 29.87 29.80
N ALA A 90 -9.02 30.82 29.42
CA ALA A 90 -9.42 32.22 29.27
C ALA A 90 -10.47 32.40 28.16
N ALA A 91 -10.39 31.63 27.07
CA ALA A 91 -11.40 31.63 26.02
C ALA A 91 -12.77 31.13 26.54
N LYS A 92 -12.78 30.07 27.35
CA LYS A 92 -14.01 29.50 27.94
C LYS A 92 -14.65 30.40 29.00
N THR A 93 -13.84 31.05 29.83
CA THR A 93 -14.32 31.75 31.05
C THR A 93 -14.34 33.27 30.94
N GLY A 94 -13.41 33.86 30.18
CA GLY A 94 -13.18 35.30 30.10
C GLY A 94 -13.37 35.92 28.71
N GLY A 95 -13.75 35.11 27.70
CA GLY A 95 -13.91 35.53 26.31
C GLY A 95 -12.63 36.15 25.72
N ALA A 96 -12.78 36.97 24.68
CA ALA A 96 -11.66 37.52 23.93
C ALA A 96 -10.70 38.37 24.79
N GLY A 97 -11.21 39.06 25.81
CA GLY A 97 -10.40 39.90 26.71
C GLY A 97 -9.43 39.10 27.59
N GLY A 98 -9.82 37.90 28.04
CA GLY A 98 -8.94 36.98 28.76
C GLY A 98 -7.82 36.46 27.87
N VAL A 99 -8.17 36.02 26.65
CA VAL A 99 -7.22 35.54 25.64
C VAL A 99 -6.21 36.62 25.28
N CYS A 100 -6.66 37.86 25.05
CA CYS A 100 -5.78 38.99 24.72
C CYS A 100 -4.69 39.23 25.75
N ARG A 101 -4.99 39.16 27.06
CA ARG A 101 -3.99 39.40 28.12
C ARG A 101 -2.87 38.37 28.09
N ILE A 102 -3.21 37.08 27.97
CA ILE A 102 -2.22 36.01 27.95
C ILE A 102 -1.37 36.08 26.66
N LEU A 103 -1.98 36.47 25.53
CA LEU A 103 -1.24 36.69 24.29
C LEU A 103 -0.29 37.89 24.37
N ASP A 104 -0.64 38.94 25.11
CA ASP A 104 0.26 40.08 25.35
C ASP A 104 1.47 39.64 26.19
N ASP A 105 1.24 38.88 27.28
CA ASP A 105 2.33 38.33 28.10
C ASP A 105 3.24 37.40 27.29
N TYR A 106 2.67 36.52 26.46
CA TYR A 106 3.42 35.65 25.56
C TYR A 106 4.21 36.44 24.51
N ARG A 107 3.62 37.50 23.93
CA ARG A 107 4.31 38.39 22.99
C ARG A 107 5.50 39.08 23.64
N GLU A 108 5.32 39.60 24.86
CA GLU A 108 6.39 40.24 25.63
C GLU A 108 7.51 39.24 25.96
N LEU A 109 7.16 38.02 26.37
CA LEU A 109 8.13 36.96 26.65
C LEU A 109 8.99 36.62 25.42
N VAL A 110 8.38 36.37 24.25
CA VAL A 110 9.12 36.05 23.03
C VAL A 110 9.95 37.26 22.57
N ARG A 111 9.41 38.48 22.70
CA ARG A 111 10.15 39.72 22.42
C ARG A 111 11.11 40.15 23.54
N ALA A 112 11.24 39.43 24.64
CA ALA A 112 12.31 39.67 25.61
C ALA A 112 13.60 38.92 25.24
N GLN A 113 13.49 37.88 24.41
CA GLN A 113 14.63 37.05 24.03
C GLN A 113 15.65 37.84 23.20
N PRO A 114 16.95 37.51 23.24
CA PRO A 114 17.95 38.19 22.41
C PRO A 114 17.61 38.11 20.93
N ARG A 115 17.62 39.26 20.26
CA ARG A 115 17.31 39.39 18.83
C ARG A 115 18.42 40.03 18.04
N VAL A 116 18.44 39.73 16.75
CA VAL A 116 19.34 40.31 15.77
C VAL A 116 18.55 40.62 14.50
N GLU A 117 18.73 41.83 14.00
CA GLU A 117 18.16 42.21 12.71
C GLU A 117 19.09 41.71 11.59
N THR A 118 18.65 40.70 10.85
CA THR A 118 19.45 40.06 9.80
C THR A 118 18.54 39.44 8.74
N ASP A 119 19.08 39.19 7.55
CA ASP A 119 18.47 38.21 6.65
C ASP A 119 18.85 36.81 7.16
N PRO A 120 17.89 35.99 7.61
CA PRO A 120 18.22 34.66 8.11
C PRO A 120 18.72 33.75 6.97
N GLY A 121 18.36 34.01 5.71
CA GLY A 121 18.86 33.33 4.52
C GLY A 121 20.35 33.52 4.26
N ALA A 122 20.96 34.57 4.83
CA ALA A 122 22.41 34.76 4.77
C ALA A 122 23.17 33.77 5.68
N CYS A 123 22.47 33.09 6.60
CA CYS A 123 23.06 32.05 7.43
C CYS A 123 23.01 30.69 6.73
N PRO A 124 24.13 29.98 6.53
CA PRO A 124 24.15 28.70 5.82
C PRO A 124 23.21 27.62 6.38
N GLY A 125 22.89 27.68 7.68
CA GLY A 125 21.95 26.77 8.33
C GLY A 125 20.49 26.94 7.90
N PHE A 126 20.09 28.14 7.44
CA PHE A 126 18.69 28.48 7.21
C PHE A 126 18.05 27.69 6.07
N ALA A 127 18.72 27.63 4.91
CA ALA A 127 18.22 26.89 3.75
C ALA A 127 18.00 25.40 4.04
N ARG A 128 18.77 24.83 4.98
CA ARG A 128 18.63 23.44 5.42
C ARG A 128 17.34 23.18 6.19
N TRP A 129 16.87 24.15 6.96
CA TRP A 129 15.64 24.03 7.74
C TRP A 129 14.41 24.48 6.97
N PHE A 130 14.51 25.63 6.30
CA PHE A 130 13.33 26.39 5.84
C PHE A 130 13.33 26.66 4.33
N GLY A 131 14.49 26.57 3.67
CA GLY A 131 14.62 26.90 2.24
C GLY A 131 14.85 28.39 2.02
N GLU A 132 14.02 29.03 1.20
CA GLU A 132 14.18 30.44 0.83
C GLU A 132 13.78 31.39 1.96
N SER A 133 14.55 32.47 2.13
CA SER A 133 14.29 33.52 3.13
C SER A 133 13.31 34.57 2.60
N VAL A 134 12.56 35.19 3.50
CA VAL A 134 11.70 36.35 3.20
C VAL A 134 12.47 37.69 3.26
N GLY A 135 13.81 37.63 3.35
CA GLY A 135 14.69 38.78 3.44
C GLY A 135 14.97 39.21 4.88
N ARG A 136 15.43 40.45 5.06
CA ARG A 136 15.84 40.99 6.36
C ARG A 136 14.67 41.07 7.34
N ALA A 137 14.82 40.47 8.52
CA ALA A 137 13.80 40.40 9.55
C ALA A 137 14.38 40.55 10.96
N ASP A 138 13.52 40.90 11.93
CA ASP A 138 13.81 40.83 13.36
C ASP A 138 13.81 39.34 13.80
N CYS A 139 15.00 38.78 14.00
CA CYS A 139 15.18 37.36 14.25
C CYS A 139 15.58 37.10 15.71
N LEU A 140 15.09 36.01 16.30
CA LEU A 140 15.68 35.45 17.51
C LEU A 140 17.13 35.05 17.21
N ALA A 141 18.08 35.58 18.00
CA ALA A 141 19.50 35.28 17.84
C ALA A 141 19.82 33.81 18.16
N LEU A 142 19.01 33.20 19.03
CA LEU A 142 18.97 31.76 19.24
C LEU A 142 17.78 31.21 18.45
N GLY A 143 18.01 30.32 17.47
CA GLY A 143 17.01 29.80 16.53
C GLY A 143 15.95 28.88 17.15
N MET A 144 15.19 29.40 18.11
CA MET A 144 14.26 28.65 18.94
C MET A 144 12.88 28.58 18.29
N VAL A 145 12.65 27.53 17.50
CA VAL A 145 11.34 27.27 16.87
C VAL A 145 10.31 26.63 17.81
N ASP A 146 10.78 26.07 18.93
CA ASP A 146 9.94 25.41 19.94
C ASP A 146 9.37 26.35 21.01
N LEU A 147 9.53 27.68 20.87
CA LEU A 147 8.82 28.68 21.69
C LEU A 147 7.34 28.78 21.29
N VAL A 148 6.64 27.65 21.32
CA VAL A 148 5.21 27.52 21.06
C VAL A 148 4.46 27.36 22.38
N THR A 149 3.16 27.67 22.38
CA THR A 149 2.37 27.80 23.63
C THR A 149 2.28 26.52 24.45
N GLU A 150 2.34 25.34 23.84
CA GLU A 150 2.33 24.05 24.54
C GLU A 150 3.66 23.72 25.25
N ASN A 151 4.75 24.38 24.87
CA ASN A 151 6.10 24.14 25.39
C ASN A 151 6.53 25.17 26.45
N ILE A 152 5.65 26.10 26.83
CA ILE A 152 5.90 27.15 27.83
C ILE A 152 4.91 26.96 28.97
N VAL A 153 5.43 26.76 30.18
CA VAL A 153 4.66 26.57 31.42
C VAL A 153 4.76 27.82 32.28
N CYS A 154 3.60 28.35 32.70
CA CYS A 154 3.51 29.35 33.75
C CYS A 154 3.53 28.65 35.11
N THR A 155 4.57 28.90 35.90
CA THR A 155 4.76 28.31 37.23
C THR A 155 3.80 28.95 38.24
N PRO A 156 3.52 28.31 39.39
CA PRO A 156 2.69 28.89 40.44
C PRO A 156 3.15 30.26 40.93
N GLU A 157 4.44 30.57 40.80
CA GLU A 157 5.05 31.85 41.16
C GLU A 157 4.85 32.94 40.09
N GLY A 158 4.19 32.63 38.98
CA GLY A 158 3.94 33.56 37.86
C GLY A 158 5.11 33.72 36.89
N SER A 159 6.11 32.83 36.96
CA SER A 159 7.25 32.83 36.03
C SER A 159 7.03 31.89 34.84
N PHE A 160 7.69 32.13 33.71
CA PHE A 160 7.61 31.24 32.55
C PHE A 160 8.79 30.27 32.49
N ALA A 161 8.52 29.01 32.15
CA ALA A 161 9.52 27.97 31.97
C ALA A 161 9.34 27.24 30.63
N ALA A 162 10.44 27.02 29.90
CA ALA A 162 10.44 26.16 28.73
C ALA A 162 10.57 24.69 29.16
N ILE A 163 9.76 23.80 28.57
CA ILE A 163 9.76 22.37 28.91
C ILE A 163 10.16 21.46 27.74
N ASP A 164 10.35 22.01 26.54
CA ASP A 164 10.91 21.30 25.40
C ASP A 164 12.09 22.05 24.78
N TYR A 165 13.10 21.28 24.37
CA TYR A 165 14.41 21.75 23.90
C TYR A 165 14.87 20.95 22.67
N GLU A 166 13.91 20.36 21.96
CA GLU A 166 14.15 19.39 20.91
C GLU A 166 14.68 20.05 19.63
N TRP A 167 14.13 21.20 19.26
CA TRP A 167 14.44 21.89 18.01
C TRP A 167 15.05 23.27 18.27
N LEU A 168 16.37 23.32 18.13
CA LEU A 168 17.14 24.55 18.13
C LEU A 168 17.88 24.67 16.79
N CYS A 169 17.40 25.54 15.91
CA CYS A 169 18.02 25.77 14.61
C CYS A 169 19.39 26.43 14.78
N ASP A 170 20.30 26.09 13.87
CA ASP A 170 21.66 26.60 13.78
C ASP A 170 21.75 27.92 12.97
N CYS A 171 20.65 28.67 12.95
CA CYS A 171 20.52 29.98 12.32
C CYS A 171 19.53 30.86 13.11
N PRO A 172 19.61 32.19 13.00
CA PRO A 172 18.55 33.08 13.48
C PRO A 172 17.21 32.76 12.81
N VAL A 173 16.11 32.94 13.55
CA VAL A 173 14.75 32.64 13.07
C VAL A 173 13.85 33.86 13.28
N PRO A 174 13.06 34.29 12.28
CA PRO A 174 12.17 35.45 12.44
C PRO A 174 11.21 35.29 13.61
N VAL A 175 11.06 36.33 14.43
CA VAL A 175 10.10 36.36 15.55
C VAL A 175 8.67 36.12 15.06
N ASP A 176 8.32 36.70 13.91
CA ASP A 176 7.01 36.54 13.30
C ASP A 176 6.71 35.09 12.89
N TYR A 177 7.74 34.32 12.50
CA TYR A 177 7.58 32.90 12.22
C TYR A 177 7.29 32.10 13.50
N VAL A 178 7.93 32.42 14.62
CA VAL A 178 7.66 31.79 15.92
C VAL A 178 6.21 32.06 16.35
N PHE A 179 5.74 33.29 16.21
CA PHE A 179 4.33 33.62 16.48
C PHE A 179 3.38 32.91 15.52
N HIS A 180 3.69 32.90 14.22
CA HIS A 180 2.89 32.19 13.23
C HIS A 180 2.76 30.70 13.56
N ARG A 181 3.88 30.04 13.85
CA ARG A 181 3.93 28.62 14.23
C ARG A 181 3.16 28.35 15.52
N ALA A 182 3.31 29.21 16.53
CA ALA A 182 2.60 29.07 17.80
C ALA A 182 1.07 29.16 17.61
N VAL A 183 0.57 30.14 16.83
CA VAL A 183 -0.86 30.26 16.53
C VAL A 183 -1.34 29.07 15.70
N ARG A 184 -0.58 28.66 14.68
CA ARG A 184 -0.94 27.52 13.83
C ARG A 184 -1.09 26.23 14.64
N LEU A 185 -0.16 25.94 15.55
CA LEU A 185 -0.25 24.77 16.44
C LEU A 185 -1.38 24.90 17.46
N LEU A 186 -1.55 26.10 18.05
CA LEU A 186 -2.61 26.37 19.00
C LEU A 186 -4.01 26.13 18.38
N TYR A 187 -4.26 26.61 17.15
CA TYR A 187 -5.53 26.33 16.44
C TYR A 187 -5.60 24.92 15.88
N LEU A 188 -4.49 24.26 15.57
CA LEU A 188 -4.52 22.84 15.21
C LEU A 188 -5.05 21.99 16.38
N HIS A 189 -4.71 22.35 17.62
CA HIS A 189 -5.09 21.58 18.81
C HIS A 189 -6.40 22.05 19.46
N HIS A 190 -6.77 23.33 19.32
CA HIS A 190 -7.85 23.94 20.10
C HIS A 190 -8.83 24.81 19.31
N ARG A 191 -8.95 24.60 17.99
CA ARG A 191 -9.85 25.35 17.09
C ARG A 191 -11.25 25.56 17.68
N ASP A 192 -11.88 24.49 18.14
CA ASP A 192 -13.28 24.51 18.58
C ASP A 192 -13.54 25.44 19.78
N VAL A 193 -12.52 25.65 20.61
CA VAL A 193 -12.59 26.53 21.79
C VAL A 193 -12.23 27.97 21.41
N LEU A 194 -11.29 28.15 20.47
CA LEU A 194 -10.70 29.45 20.17
C LEU A 194 -11.45 30.19 19.06
N GLU A 195 -11.83 29.51 17.98
CA GLU A 195 -12.45 30.12 16.79
C GLU A 195 -13.77 30.87 17.10
N PRO A 196 -14.63 30.42 18.05
CA PRO A 196 -15.78 31.22 18.48
C PRO A 196 -15.44 32.50 19.23
N VAL A 197 -14.22 32.61 19.78
CA VAL A 197 -13.78 33.71 20.66
C VAL A 197 -12.86 34.69 19.93
N MET A 198 -11.97 34.19 19.09
CA MET A 198 -11.00 34.95 18.30
C MET A 198 -10.64 34.12 17.06
N ALA A 199 -10.57 34.74 15.89
CA ALA A 199 -10.13 34.04 14.69
C ALA A 199 -8.59 33.95 14.63
N PRO A 200 -8.01 32.95 13.91
CA PRO A 200 -6.56 32.83 13.77
C PRO A 200 -5.89 34.12 13.26
N GLY A 201 -6.52 34.78 12.29
CA GLY A 201 -6.02 36.05 11.74
C GLY A 201 -6.01 37.20 12.74
N GLU A 202 -6.99 37.26 13.65
CA GLU A 202 -7.04 38.27 14.71
C GLU A 202 -5.95 38.04 15.77
N MET A 203 -5.70 36.77 16.09
CA MET A 203 -4.62 36.38 16.99
C MET A 203 -3.24 36.72 16.42
N LEU A 204 -3.01 36.40 15.14
CA LEU A 204 -1.77 36.76 14.43
C LEU A 204 -1.58 38.27 14.37
N ALA A 205 -2.63 39.03 14.05
CA ALA A 205 -2.58 40.48 14.04
C ALA A 205 -2.21 41.05 15.41
N ARG A 206 -2.72 40.48 16.51
CA ARG A 206 -2.38 40.93 17.87
C ARG A 206 -0.94 40.62 18.27
N LEU A 207 -0.39 39.50 17.80
CA LEU A 207 1.03 39.16 17.97
C LEU A 207 1.96 40.02 17.09
N GLY A 208 1.39 40.76 16.13
CA GLY A 208 2.10 41.66 15.24
C GLY A 208 2.63 40.99 13.97
N VAL A 209 2.09 39.83 13.58
CA VAL A 209 2.50 39.09 12.38
C VAL A 209 1.83 39.67 11.13
N SER A 210 2.65 40.04 10.14
CA SER A 210 2.14 40.52 8.85
C SER A 210 1.57 39.38 7.99
N PRO A 211 0.37 39.53 7.39
CA PRO A 211 -0.21 38.53 6.48
C PRO A 211 0.66 38.24 5.25
N ALA A 212 1.53 39.18 4.85
CA ALA A 212 2.35 39.06 3.64
C ALA A 212 3.37 37.91 3.71
N SER A 213 3.71 37.41 4.91
CA SER A 213 4.71 36.34 5.10
C SER A 213 4.10 34.99 5.48
N SER A 214 2.79 34.90 5.73
CA SER A 214 2.14 33.67 6.22
C SER A 214 2.32 32.47 5.27
N ALA A 215 2.22 32.68 3.95
CA ALA A 215 2.41 31.60 2.98
C ALA A 215 3.84 31.03 3.00
N ALA A 216 4.85 31.89 3.17
CA ALA A 216 6.24 31.46 3.34
C ALA A 216 6.44 30.69 4.66
N PHE A 217 5.83 31.17 5.75
CA PHE A 217 5.89 30.50 7.05
C PHE A 217 5.20 29.13 7.06
N GLU A 218 4.10 28.96 6.33
CA GLU A 218 3.47 27.66 6.12
C GLU A 218 4.37 26.70 5.35
N ALA A 219 5.03 27.17 4.29
CA ALA A 219 5.99 26.36 3.52
C ALA A 219 7.19 25.94 4.38
N TRP A 220 7.68 26.82 5.25
CA TRP A 220 8.75 26.52 6.21
C TRP A 220 8.33 25.44 7.22
N ASP A 221 7.10 25.50 7.74
CA ASP A 221 6.55 24.48 8.63
C ASP A 221 6.40 23.11 7.95
N ILE A 222 5.96 23.08 6.69
CA ILE A 222 5.84 21.86 5.89
C ILE A 222 7.21 21.22 5.72
N ARG A 223 8.21 22.00 5.30
CA ARG A 223 9.58 21.52 5.10
C ARG A 223 10.22 21.02 6.40
N MET A 224 9.99 21.71 7.51
CA MET A 224 10.41 21.23 8.84
C MET A 224 9.72 19.91 9.20
N GLY A 225 8.42 19.77 8.91
CA GLY A 225 7.65 18.54 9.08
C GLY A 225 8.21 17.36 8.25
N GLU A 226 8.44 17.55 6.95
CA GLU A 226 9.04 16.55 6.05
C GLU A 226 10.41 16.09 6.55
N ARG A 227 11.22 17.03 7.04
CA ARG A 227 12.53 16.72 7.59
C ARG A 227 12.43 15.80 8.80
N ILE A 228 11.45 16.01 9.67
CA ILE A 228 11.26 15.29 10.94
C ILE A 228 10.48 13.99 10.76
N GLN A 229 9.51 13.93 9.84
CA GLN A 229 8.55 12.82 9.70
C GLN A 229 8.81 11.90 8.51
N GLY A 230 9.45 12.40 7.44
CA GLY A 230 9.81 11.61 6.26
C GLY A 230 8.70 11.41 5.23
N ASP A 231 7.42 11.44 5.63
CA ASP A 231 6.26 11.43 4.72
C ASP A 231 5.37 12.67 4.98
N PRO A 232 5.15 13.56 3.98
CA PRO A 232 4.32 14.76 4.11
C PRO A 232 2.83 14.50 4.42
N ARG A 233 2.36 13.24 4.37
CA ARG A 233 0.97 12.85 4.72
C ARG A 233 0.76 12.50 6.19
N LEU A 234 1.81 12.44 7.00
CA LEU A 234 1.76 12.04 8.41
C LEU A 234 1.81 13.24 9.38
N LEU A 235 0.94 14.23 9.18
CA LEU A 235 0.73 15.26 10.21
C LEU A 235 0.39 14.59 11.56
N PRO A 236 0.97 15.07 12.69
CA PRO A 236 0.82 14.42 13.97
C PRO A 236 -0.61 14.61 14.50
N VAL A 237 -1.31 13.49 14.72
CA VAL A 237 -2.49 13.47 15.60
C VAL A 237 -2.01 13.74 17.04
N PRO A 238 -2.59 14.73 17.77
CA PRO A 238 -2.01 15.19 19.03
C PRO A 238 -2.18 14.20 20.21
N PRO A 239 -1.30 14.26 21.23
CA PRO A 239 -1.29 13.38 22.41
C PRO A 239 -2.44 13.58 23.41
N GLN A 240 -3.46 14.40 23.09
CA GLN A 240 -4.53 14.87 24.01
C GLN A 240 -5.39 13.76 24.62
N TYR A 241 -5.40 12.55 24.05
CA TYR A 241 -6.18 11.45 24.61
C TYR A 241 -5.51 10.73 25.82
N LEU A 242 -4.49 11.27 26.51
CA LEU A 242 -3.89 10.55 27.66
C LEU A 242 -3.97 11.27 29.01
N ARG A 243 -4.40 12.54 29.09
CA ARG A 243 -4.42 13.25 30.38
C ARG A 243 -5.45 14.36 30.41
N ASP A 244 -6.71 14.02 30.60
CA ASP A 244 -7.68 14.99 31.11
C ASP A 244 -8.18 14.50 32.47
N LYS A 245 -7.60 15.06 33.54
CA LYS A 245 -8.10 14.90 34.92
C LYS A 245 -9.18 15.94 35.26
N SER A 246 -9.49 16.88 34.38
CA SER A 246 -10.39 18.02 34.61
C SER A 246 -11.82 17.84 34.10
N ARG A 247 -12.14 16.81 33.30
CA ARG A 247 -13.55 16.50 33.02
C ARG A 247 -14.23 15.79 34.19
N PRO A 248 -15.42 16.22 34.64
CA PRO A 248 -16.27 15.36 35.46
C PRO A 248 -16.48 14.07 34.68
N PHE A 249 -16.20 12.93 35.31
CA PHE A 249 -16.37 11.65 34.64
C PHE A 249 -17.87 11.35 34.59
N GLY A 250 -18.44 11.48 33.39
CA GLY A 250 -19.89 11.52 33.15
C GLY A 250 -20.17 12.44 31.97
N GLY A 251 -19.72 12.05 30.78
CA GLY A 251 -20.01 12.75 29.52
C GLY A 251 -21.20 12.12 28.78
N ALA A 252 -21.63 12.78 27.71
CA ALA A 252 -22.59 12.23 26.76
C ALA A 252 -22.08 10.89 26.23
N GLY A 253 -22.88 9.85 26.38
CA GLY A 253 -22.63 8.56 25.77
C GLY A 253 -23.19 8.60 24.36
N ARG A 254 -22.48 8.01 23.40
CA ARG A 254 -22.88 8.03 21.99
C ARG A 254 -23.33 6.65 21.54
N LEU A 255 -24.47 6.57 20.88
CA LEU A 255 -24.98 5.34 20.28
C LEU A 255 -24.89 5.42 18.76
N TYR A 256 -24.12 4.52 18.16
CA TYR A 256 -24.09 4.32 16.73
C TYR A 256 -25.00 3.15 16.36
N TYR A 257 -25.74 3.33 15.27
CA TYR A 257 -26.62 2.29 14.76
C TYR A 257 -26.31 2.02 13.28
N ASP A 258 -26.02 0.76 12.98
CA ASP A 258 -25.75 0.30 11.62
C ASP A 258 -27.06 -0.15 10.96
N THR A 259 -27.41 0.39 9.80
CA THR A 259 -28.57 -0.05 8.98
C THR A 259 -28.18 -1.02 7.85
N GLY A 260 -26.89 -1.30 7.68
CA GLY A 260 -26.32 -2.16 6.64
C GLY A 260 -25.13 -1.57 5.89
N GLU A 261 -24.62 -0.41 6.32
CA GLU A 261 -23.51 0.36 5.72
C GLU A 261 -22.34 0.58 6.68
N GLY A 262 -22.39 -0.04 7.87
CA GLY A 262 -21.43 0.16 8.94
C GLY A 262 -21.75 1.37 9.83
N TYR A 263 -21.04 1.44 10.95
CA TYR A 263 -21.10 2.56 11.88
C TYR A 263 -20.48 3.81 11.24
N SER A 264 -21.17 4.94 11.35
CA SER A 264 -20.75 6.23 10.78
C SER A 264 -21.09 7.33 11.77
N GLU A 265 -20.25 8.37 11.83
CA GLU A 265 -20.50 9.58 12.60
C GLU A 265 -21.83 10.26 12.23
N ASN A 266 -22.25 10.14 10.96
CA ASN A 266 -23.52 10.68 10.47
C ASN A 266 -24.75 9.87 10.95
N ARG A 267 -24.54 8.75 11.65
CA ARG A 267 -25.56 7.84 12.21
C ARG A 267 -25.23 7.51 13.66
N SER A 268 -25.04 8.55 14.44
CA SER A 268 -24.85 8.49 15.88
C SER A 268 -25.87 9.37 16.61
N ILE A 269 -26.16 9.04 17.86
CA ILE A 269 -27.06 9.82 18.73
C ILE A 269 -26.36 9.97 20.07
N ASP A 270 -26.29 11.19 20.57
CA ASP A 270 -25.73 11.51 21.89
C ASP A 270 -26.84 11.57 22.93
N ALA A 271 -26.55 11.09 24.13
CA ALA A 271 -27.44 11.21 25.29
C ALA A 271 -26.63 11.42 26.57
N GLU A 272 -27.20 12.13 27.54
CA GLU A 272 -26.59 12.41 28.83
C GLU A 272 -27.39 11.77 29.98
N GLY A 273 -26.70 11.52 31.11
CA GLY A 273 -27.29 11.01 32.34
C GLY A 273 -27.04 9.52 32.61
N PRO A 274 -27.40 9.02 33.81
CA PRO A 274 -27.16 7.63 34.23
C PRO A 274 -28.06 6.61 33.50
N LEU A 275 -29.08 7.11 32.80
CA LEU A 275 -29.95 6.35 31.89
C LEU A 275 -29.92 7.06 30.54
N TYR A 276 -29.02 6.61 29.67
CA TYR A 276 -28.87 7.10 28.31
C TYR A 276 -30.11 6.72 27.51
N ARG A 277 -30.80 7.69 26.91
CA ARG A 277 -31.95 7.48 26.03
C ARG A 277 -31.66 8.03 24.64
N PHE A 278 -31.63 7.15 23.66
CA PHE A 278 -31.37 7.45 22.26
C PHE A 278 -32.64 7.27 21.46
N GLU A 279 -33.11 8.31 20.78
CA GLU A 279 -34.30 8.22 19.92
C GLU A 279 -33.86 8.07 18.45
N LEU A 280 -34.27 6.97 17.83
CA LEU A 280 -33.93 6.66 16.44
C LEU A 280 -35.08 7.12 15.53
N PRO A 281 -34.80 7.51 14.27
CA PRO A 281 -35.85 7.85 13.32
C PRO A 281 -36.90 6.73 13.19
N PRO A 282 -38.20 7.05 13.08
CA PRO A 282 -39.24 6.04 12.95
C PRO A 282 -38.97 5.07 11.79
N GLY A 283 -39.12 3.77 12.05
CA GLY A 283 -38.88 2.72 11.04
C GLY A 283 -37.42 2.26 10.90
N THR A 284 -36.49 2.78 11.71
CA THR A 284 -35.07 2.42 11.63
C THR A 284 -34.84 0.93 11.96
N ARG A 285 -34.37 0.16 10.98
CA ARG A 285 -33.97 -1.24 11.18
C ARG A 285 -32.47 -1.36 11.32
N VAL A 286 -32.02 -1.71 12.53
CA VAL A 286 -30.60 -1.81 12.85
C VAL A 286 -30.08 -3.24 12.65
N ARG A 287 -28.84 -3.37 12.20
CA ARG A 287 -28.05 -4.61 12.08
C ARG A 287 -26.98 -4.73 13.16
N GLY A 288 -26.62 -3.62 13.80
CA GLY A 288 -25.71 -3.56 14.94
C GLY A 288 -25.91 -2.27 15.72
N LEU A 289 -25.66 -2.33 17.03
CA LEU A 289 -25.68 -1.19 17.93
C LEU A 289 -24.31 -1.10 18.61
N ARG A 290 -23.67 0.07 18.57
CA ARG A 290 -22.42 0.35 19.27
C ARG A 290 -22.66 1.49 20.23
N PHE A 291 -22.30 1.30 21.50
CA PHE A 291 -22.36 2.32 22.52
C PHE A 291 -20.95 2.69 22.95
N ASP A 292 -20.66 3.98 22.85
CA ASP A 292 -19.40 4.57 23.26
C ASP A 292 -19.70 5.32 24.57
N PRO A 293 -19.36 4.74 25.74
CA PRO A 293 -19.80 5.24 27.05
C PRO A 293 -19.21 6.60 27.41
N CYS A 294 -18.08 6.98 26.80
CA CYS A 294 -17.53 8.32 26.89
C CYS A 294 -16.52 8.59 25.76
N GLU A 295 -16.37 9.85 25.39
CA GLU A 295 -15.21 10.33 24.64
C GLU A 295 -14.09 10.68 25.64
N GLY A 296 -13.13 9.77 25.84
CA GLY A 296 -12.02 10.00 26.77
C GLY A 296 -11.17 8.78 27.10
N ALA A 297 -10.01 9.05 27.72
CA ALA A 297 -9.03 8.03 28.08
C ALA A 297 -9.49 7.20 29.29
N CYS A 298 -9.61 5.88 29.10
CA CYS A 298 -9.85 4.84 30.11
C CYS A 298 -11.08 5.06 31.01
N CYS A 299 -12.08 4.19 30.90
CA CYS A 299 -13.30 4.25 31.71
C CYS A 299 -13.63 2.92 32.37
N ALA A 300 -14.39 2.96 33.46
CA ALA A 300 -15.14 1.83 33.96
C ALA A 300 -16.63 2.10 33.70
N ALA A 301 -17.28 1.25 32.91
CA ALA A 301 -18.70 1.32 32.63
C ALA A 301 -19.41 0.12 33.26
N VAL A 302 -20.33 0.38 34.19
CA VAL A 302 -21.19 -0.67 34.78
C VAL A 302 -22.54 -0.63 34.08
N ILE A 303 -22.80 -1.60 33.19
CA ILE A 303 -24.04 -1.68 32.42
C ILE A 303 -25.07 -2.47 33.23
N ARG A 304 -25.98 -1.76 33.91
CA ARG A 304 -27.02 -2.40 34.73
C ARG A 304 -28.12 -3.02 33.87
N GLU A 305 -28.59 -2.25 32.89
CA GLU A 305 -29.66 -2.69 32.00
C GLU A 305 -29.53 -2.01 30.64
N ALA A 306 -29.86 -2.71 29.57
CA ALA A 306 -29.93 -2.15 28.22
C ALA A 306 -31.13 -2.74 27.47
N TRP A 307 -31.93 -1.90 26.80
CA TRP A 307 -33.08 -2.34 26.01
C TRP A 307 -33.34 -1.42 24.82
N ALA A 308 -33.98 -1.97 23.79
CA ALA A 308 -34.52 -1.24 22.66
C ALA A 308 -36.04 -1.27 22.69
N GLU A 309 -36.68 -0.18 22.33
CA GLU A 309 -38.10 -0.12 22.04
C GLU A 309 -38.29 -0.30 20.53
N THR A 310 -39.05 -1.33 20.17
CA THR A 310 -39.28 -1.74 18.79
C THR A 310 -40.75 -1.82 18.47
N ASP A 311 -41.10 -1.85 17.18
CA ASP A 311 -42.46 -2.11 16.69
C ASP A 311 -43.05 -3.45 17.22
N GLY A 312 -42.20 -4.38 17.65
CA GLY A 312 -42.59 -5.64 18.31
C GLY A 312 -42.59 -5.60 19.85
N GLY A 313 -42.41 -4.43 20.48
CA GLY A 313 -42.32 -4.26 21.93
C GLY A 313 -40.88 -4.03 22.43
N ARG A 314 -40.70 -4.06 23.76
CA ARG A 314 -39.39 -3.80 24.40
C ARG A 314 -38.50 -5.04 24.37
N VAL A 315 -37.31 -4.92 23.79
CA VAL A 315 -36.33 -6.00 23.61
C VAL A 315 -35.10 -5.72 24.46
N ARG A 316 -34.68 -6.68 25.30
CA ARG A 316 -33.45 -6.55 26.09
C ARG A 316 -32.21 -6.68 25.18
N LEU A 317 -31.26 -5.77 25.34
CA LEU A 317 -29.98 -5.76 24.64
C LEU A 317 -28.91 -6.47 25.50
N ARG A 318 -28.05 -7.25 24.85
CA ARG A 318 -26.92 -7.97 25.44
C ARG A 318 -25.64 -7.49 24.77
N CYS A 319 -24.64 -7.19 25.59
CA CYS A 319 -23.30 -6.89 25.09
C CYS A 319 -22.70 -8.17 24.48
N VAL A 320 -22.36 -8.11 23.19
CA VAL A 320 -21.82 -9.23 22.41
C VAL A 320 -20.35 -9.07 22.06
N GLY A 321 -19.76 -7.90 22.34
CA GLY A 321 -18.35 -7.61 22.06
C GLY A 321 -18.00 -6.19 22.46
N GLY A 322 -16.75 -5.81 22.26
CA GLY A 322 -16.22 -4.49 22.62
C GLY A 322 -14.71 -4.54 22.79
N ASN A 323 -14.12 -3.44 23.27
CA ASN A 323 -12.68 -3.30 23.50
C ASN A 323 -12.33 -3.04 24.98
N ALA A 324 -13.18 -3.52 25.89
CA ALA A 324 -12.86 -3.54 27.32
C ALA A 324 -11.66 -4.47 27.57
N ALA A 325 -10.66 -3.98 28.27
CA ALA A 325 -9.46 -4.74 28.65
C ALA A 325 -9.75 -5.73 29.79
N LEU A 326 -10.79 -5.48 30.58
CA LEU A 326 -11.26 -6.37 31.64
C LEU A 326 -12.78 -6.33 31.73
N LYS A 327 -13.41 -7.48 31.96
CA LYS A 327 -14.85 -7.62 32.21
C LYS A 327 -15.09 -8.45 33.46
N GLU A 328 -15.74 -7.86 34.45
CA GLU A 328 -16.09 -8.51 35.73
C GLU A 328 -17.59 -8.32 36.00
N GLY A 329 -18.38 -9.36 35.74
CA GLY A 329 -19.85 -9.27 35.80
C GLY A 329 -20.41 -8.25 34.81
N ASP A 330 -21.07 -7.22 35.34
CA ASP A 330 -21.68 -6.11 34.58
C ASP A 330 -20.73 -4.90 34.42
N ALA A 331 -19.51 -4.98 34.97
CA ALA A 331 -18.49 -3.93 34.89
C ALA A 331 -17.51 -4.19 33.74
N TYR A 332 -17.27 -3.16 32.93
CA TYR A 332 -16.33 -3.16 31.82
C TYR A 332 -15.26 -2.10 32.08
N VAL A 333 -14.00 -2.50 32.14
CA VAL A 333 -12.86 -1.59 32.33
C VAL A 333 -12.09 -1.47 31.04
N PHE A 334 -11.96 -0.24 30.56
CA PHE A 334 -11.32 0.11 29.30
C PHE A 334 -9.97 0.74 29.59
N ALA A 335 -8.89 0.16 29.04
CA ALA A 335 -7.56 0.74 29.02
C ALA A 335 -7.26 1.42 27.66
N THR A 336 -8.31 1.92 27.01
CA THR A 336 -8.27 2.52 25.66
C THR A 336 -8.84 3.94 25.67
N ARG A 337 -8.52 4.70 24.62
CA ARG A 337 -8.95 6.10 24.38
C ARG A 337 -10.31 6.20 23.69
N ASP A 338 -10.82 5.08 23.21
CA ASP A 338 -12.04 4.95 22.41
C ASP A 338 -12.83 3.75 22.93
N PRO A 339 -13.45 3.82 24.12
CA PRO A 339 -14.17 2.70 24.71
C PRO A 339 -15.42 2.38 23.89
N GLN A 340 -15.62 1.11 23.53
CA GLN A 340 -16.72 0.66 22.68
C GLN A 340 -17.34 -0.62 23.22
N LEU A 341 -18.68 -0.62 23.31
CA LEU A 341 -19.49 -1.80 23.60
C LEU A 341 -20.44 -2.09 22.45
N LEU A 342 -20.44 -3.33 21.98
CA LEU A 342 -21.31 -3.80 20.91
C LEU A 342 -22.50 -4.54 21.51
N PHE A 343 -23.70 -4.15 21.11
CA PHE A 343 -24.94 -4.82 21.49
C PHE A 343 -25.54 -5.59 20.31
N ASN A 344 -26.23 -6.69 20.62
CA ASN A 344 -26.99 -7.44 19.62
C ASN A 344 -28.08 -6.56 18.98
N ALA A 345 -28.31 -6.75 17.68
CA ALA A 345 -29.41 -6.07 17.00
C ALA A 345 -30.77 -6.65 17.42
N PRO A 346 -31.72 -5.83 17.89
CA PRO A 346 -33.09 -6.26 18.14
C PRO A 346 -33.83 -6.54 16.83
N ALA A 347 -34.79 -7.46 16.87
CA ALA A 347 -35.65 -7.75 15.73
C ALA A 347 -36.78 -6.73 15.64
N GLY A 348 -36.92 -6.06 14.49
CA GLY A 348 -37.96 -5.05 14.27
C GLY A 348 -37.38 -3.67 13.93
N ALA A 349 -38.26 -2.70 13.72
CA ALA A 349 -37.87 -1.29 13.64
C ALA A 349 -37.67 -0.73 15.05
N VAL A 350 -36.48 -0.20 15.33
CA VAL A 350 -36.10 0.43 16.59
C VAL A 350 -36.43 1.91 16.52
N PHE A 351 -37.14 2.41 17.53
CA PHE A 351 -37.41 3.84 17.67
C PHE A 351 -36.76 4.45 18.92
N ALA A 352 -36.38 3.63 19.90
CA ALA A 352 -35.55 4.11 20.99
C ALA A 352 -34.61 3.01 21.53
N VAL A 353 -33.47 3.41 22.06
CA VAL A 353 -32.56 2.56 22.83
C VAL A 353 -32.32 3.22 24.17
N ARG A 354 -32.37 2.44 25.25
CA ARG A 354 -32.04 2.91 26.59
C ARG A 354 -30.96 2.04 27.21
N ILE A 355 -29.95 2.68 27.80
CA ILE A 355 -28.84 2.03 28.46
C ILE A 355 -28.69 2.67 29.84
N ALA A 356 -28.90 1.88 30.89
CA ALA A 356 -28.59 2.27 32.27
C ALA A 356 -27.14 1.90 32.55
N ALA A 357 -26.26 2.91 32.55
CA ALA A 357 -24.83 2.71 32.73
C ALA A 357 -24.26 3.71 33.75
N ASN A 358 -23.44 3.22 34.67
CA ASN A 358 -22.63 4.08 35.53
C ASN A 358 -21.21 4.13 34.96
N VAL A 359 -20.86 5.28 34.36
CA VAL A 359 -19.55 5.51 33.74
C VAL A 359 -18.71 6.32 34.72
N ARG A 360 -17.63 5.73 35.22
CA ARG A 360 -16.71 6.35 36.21
C ARG A 360 -15.25 6.12 35.83
N ARG A 361 -14.34 6.90 36.43
CA ARG A 361 -12.91 6.59 36.30
C ARG A 361 -12.67 5.19 36.90
N PRO A 362 -11.90 4.32 36.22
CA PRO A 362 -11.47 3.08 36.84
C PRO A 362 -10.59 3.42 38.04
N GLU A 363 -10.75 2.67 39.12
CA GLU A 363 -9.85 2.77 40.27
C GLU A 363 -8.44 2.30 39.85
N ALA A 364 -7.42 2.74 40.58
CA ALA A 364 -6.03 2.46 40.21
C ALA A 364 -5.75 0.94 40.10
N ASP A 365 -6.37 0.15 40.98
CA ASP A 365 -6.25 -1.30 41.01
C ASP A 365 -7.02 -1.98 39.86
N GLU A 366 -8.19 -1.47 39.47
CA GLU A 366 -8.96 -1.95 38.32
C GLU A 366 -8.22 -1.70 37.01
N LEU A 367 -7.61 -0.51 36.88
CA LEU A 367 -6.82 -0.15 35.71
C LEU A 367 -5.51 -0.96 35.64
N GLU A 368 -4.84 -1.18 36.78
CA GLU A 368 -3.64 -2.01 36.85
C GLU A 368 -3.93 -3.47 36.47
N ARG A 369 -5.04 -4.04 36.95
CA ARG A 369 -5.50 -5.38 36.53
C ARG A 369 -5.84 -5.44 35.05
N ALA A 370 -6.53 -4.42 34.51
CA ALA A 370 -6.87 -4.36 33.09
C ALA A 370 -5.63 -4.25 32.19
N LEU A 371 -4.66 -3.41 32.57
CA LEU A 371 -3.38 -3.28 31.87
C LEU A 371 -2.54 -4.55 31.96
N LYS A 372 -2.54 -5.23 33.12
CA LYS A 372 -1.86 -6.50 33.32
C LYS A 372 -2.49 -7.61 32.47
N ALA A 373 -3.82 -7.72 32.42
CA ALA A 373 -4.51 -8.68 31.56
C ALA A 373 -4.17 -8.45 30.08
N GLN A 374 -4.12 -7.19 29.65
CA GLN A 374 -3.73 -6.81 28.28
C GLN A 374 -2.25 -7.10 27.97
N GLN A 375 -1.36 -6.96 28.96
CA GLN A 375 0.06 -7.32 28.84
C GLN A 375 0.27 -8.85 28.86
N GLU A 376 -0.46 -9.59 29.68
CA GLU A 376 -0.41 -11.06 29.74
C GLU A 376 -0.97 -11.68 28.47
N GLU A 377 -2.03 -11.10 27.88
CA GLU A 377 -2.53 -11.49 26.57
C GLU A 377 -1.48 -11.21 25.47
N ALA A 378 -0.81 -10.05 25.52
CA ALA A 378 0.28 -9.72 24.60
C ALA A 378 1.49 -10.66 24.75
N GLN A 379 1.88 -11.01 25.99
CA GLN A 379 2.98 -11.93 26.27
C GLN A 379 2.63 -13.40 25.96
N ALA A 380 1.37 -13.81 26.18
CA ALA A 380 0.88 -15.14 25.80
C ALA A 380 0.84 -15.32 24.27
N ILE A 381 0.61 -14.24 23.53
CA ILE A 381 0.74 -14.18 22.06
C ILE A 381 2.21 -14.32 21.63
N GLU A 382 3.16 -13.76 22.39
CA GLU A 382 4.60 -13.86 22.13
C GLU A 382 5.23 -15.22 22.53
N ALA A 383 4.67 -15.95 23.50
CA ALA A 383 5.35 -17.08 24.16
C ALA A 383 4.99 -18.52 23.70
N GLY A 384 4.17 -18.75 22.67
CA GLY A 384 3.55 -20.08 22.48
C GLY A 384 3.45 -20.71 21.08
N HIS A 385 4.49 -21.43 20.65
CA HIS A 385 4.35 -22.72 19.96
C HIS A 385 5.04 -23.83 20.77
N GLY A 386 4.22 -24.70 21.39
CA GLY A 386 4.59 -26.07 21.76
C GLY A 386 4.76 -26.40 23.25
N ARG A 387 3.69 -26.89 23.90
CA ARG A 387 3.66 -28.10 24.76
C ARG A 387 2.21 -28.46 25.19
N ASN A 388 1.87 -29.75 25.08
CA ASN A 388 0.68 -30.44 25.63
C ASN A 388 0.63 -30.29 27.17
N ARG A 389 -0.47 -30.02 27.91
CA ARG A 389 -1.75 -30.74 28.25
C ARG A 389 -2.20 -30.17 29.64
N PRO A 390 -3.40 -30.40 30.26
CA PRO A 390 -4.32 -31.54 30.15
C PRO A 390 -5.82 -31.18 29.98
N ALA A 391 -6.65 -32.23 29.98
CA ALA A 391 -8.09 -32.23 29.75
C ALA A 391 -8.95 -31.79 30.97
N ALA A 392 -10.22 -31.46 30.65
CA ALA A 392 -11.36 -31.05 31.48
C ALA A 392 -11.32 -29.57 31.92
N GLU A 393 -12.27 -28.72 31.53
CA GLU A 393 -13.69 -28.82 31.90
C GLU A 393 -14.69 -28.72 30.72
N LYS A 394 -15.77 -29.49 30.85
CA LYS A 394 -16.96 -29.46 30.00
C LYS A 394 -17.81 -28.24 30.37
N GLY A 395 -18.16 -27.40 29.39
CA GLY A 395 -19.27 -26.45 29.57
C GLY A 395 -19.35 -25.37 28.51
N ASN A 396 -20.45 -25.38 27.75
CA ASN A 396 -20.95 -24.36 26.82
C ASN A 396 -20.26 -24.16 25.45
N ARG A 397 -21.02 -24.54 24.41
CA ARG A 397 -20.84 -24.09 23.02
C ARG A 397 -21.15 -22.59 22.94
N GLU A 398 -20.17 -21.77 22.56
CA GLU A 398 -20.38 -20.38 22.17
C GLU A 398 -20.65 -20.22 20.65
N PRO A 399 -21.47 -19.24 20.23
CA PRO A 399 -21.77 -18.98 18.83
C PRO A 399 -20.72 -18.08 18.15
N GLY A 400 -19.81 -18.71 17.39
CA GLY A 400 -19.58 -18.41 15.96
C GLY A 400 -19.05 -17.03 15.51
N GLY A 401 -17.85 -16.65 15.94
CA GLY A 401 -16.93 -15.80 15.16
C GLY A 401 -15.57 -16.48 15.12
N ALA A 402 -15.13 -16.98 13.96
CA ALA A 402 -13.81 -17.62 13.88
C ALA A 402 -12.73 -16.54 13.99
N LEU A 403 -11.98 -16.53 15.09
CA LEU A 403 -10.83 -15.65 15.27
C LEU A 403 -9.76 -15.96 14.20
N LEU A 404 -9.29 -14.94 13.47
CA LEU A 404 -8.13 -15.06 12.61
C LEU A 404 -6.88 -15.29 13.46
N ARG A 405 -6.17 -16.39 13.21
CA ARG A 405 -4.93 -16.71 13.91
C ARG A 405 -3.76 -16.64 12.94
N PRO A 406 -2.77 -15.76 13.16
CA PRO A 406 -1.53 -15.79 12.37
C PRO A 406 -0.95 -17.21 12.38
N ALA A 407 -0.61 -17.73 11.20
CA ALA A 407 -0.15 -19.11 11.04
C ALA A 407 1.27 -19.18 10.49
N ALA A 408 1.56 -18.46 9.40
CA ALA A 408 2.89 -18.41 8.82
C ALA A 408 3.14 -17.04 8.18
N ARG A 409 4.35 -16.52 8.34
CA ARG A 409 4.84 -15.31 7.65
C ARG A 409 3.96 -14.07 7.89
N ILE A 410 3.24 -14.06 9.01
CA ILE A 410 2.41 -12.96 9.50
C ILE A 410 2.78 -12.68 10.94
N GLU A 411 3.09 -11.42 11.23
CA GLU A 411 3.26 -10.89 12.58
C GLU A 411 2.07 -9.96 12.89
N ALA A 412 1.46 -10.11 14.07
CA ALA A 412 0.43 -9.19 14.53
C ALA A 412 1.09 -7.98 15.18
N LEU A 413 0.87 -6.79 14.63
CA LEU A 413 1.43 -5.54 15.18
C LEU A 413 0.51 -4.91 16.22
N SER A 414 -0.80 -5.00 16.00
CA SER A 414 -1.88 -4.56 16.91
C SER A 414 -3.22 -5.19 16.47
N TYR A 415 -4.32 -4.99 17.21
CA TYR A 415 -5.63 -5.56 16.83
C TYR A 415 -6.01 -5.14 15.39
N GLY A 416 -6.25 -6.15 14.55
CA GLY A 416 -6.58 -5.94 13.13
C GLY A 416 -5.45 -5.37 12.27
N ARG A 417 -4.21 -5.23 12.77
CA ARG A 417 -3.05 -4.77 12.00
C ARG A 417 -1.98 -5.85 11.97
N TYR A 418 -1.55 -6.19 10.77
CA TYR A 418 -0.66 -7.31 10.51
C TYR A 418 0.50 -6.88 9.62
N ARG A 419 1.62 -7.57 9.74
CA ARG A 419 2.78 -7.46 8.86
C ARG A 419 3.02 -8.81 8.20
N ALA A 420 2.98 -8.84 6.87
CA ALA A 420 3.50 -9.97 6.10
C ALA A 420 5.05 -9.91 6.15
N THR A 421 5.65 -10.80 6.93
CA THR A 421 7.10 -10.83 7.20
C THR A 421 7.90 -11.54 6.10
N ALA A 422 7.21 -12.26 5.21
CA ALA A 422 7.74 -12.89 4.00
C ALA A 422 6.58 -13.14 3.00
N PRO A 423 6.85 -13.40 1.71
CA PRO A 423 5.81 -13.76 0.73
C PRO A 423 4.93 -14.93 1.17
N ASP A 424 3.69 -15.03 0.71
CA ASP A 424 2.67 -15.99 1.17
C ASP A 424 2.33 -15.91 2.68
N PRO A 425 1.89 -14.75 3.19
CA PRO A 425 1.31 -14.64 4.53
C PRO A 425 0.08 -15.56 4.70
N GLN A 426 -0.08 -16.21 5.85
CA GLN A 426 -1.17 -17.16 6.11
C GLN A 426 -1.83 -16.97 7.49
N PHE A 427 -3.17 -16.97 7.50
CA PHE A 427 -4.01 -17.08 8.69
C PHE A 427 -4.71 -18.44 8.73
N CYS A 428 -4.80 -19.04 9.92
CA CYS A 428 -5.67 -20.19 10.18
C CYS A 428 -7.06 -19.74 10.64
N ILE A 429 -8.10 -20.39 10.11
CA ILE A 429 -9.49 -20.10 10.42
C ILE A 429 -10.19 -21.38 10.91
N GLY A 430 -10.37 -21.49 12.23
CA GLY A 430 -11.18 -22.52 12.87
C GLY A 430 -10.88 -23.98 12.47
N ARG A 431 -11.71 -24.92 12.91
CA ARG A 431 -11.70 -26.33 12.46
C ARG A 431 -13.12 -26.85 12.33
N GLY A 432 -13.35 -27.76 11.39
CA GLY A 432 -14.61 -28.51 11.24
C GLY A 432 -15.75 -27.75 10.58
N TYR A 433 -15.66 -27.56 9.26
CA TYR A 433 -16.70 -26.96 8.43
C TYR A 433 -17.44 -28.03 7.62
N GLU A 434 -18.72 -28.22 7.91
CA GLU A 434 -19.57 -29.14 7.14
C GLU A 434 -19.84 -28.62 5.71
N PRO A 435 -20.20 -29.48 4.74
CA PRO A 435 -20.59 -29.06 3.39
C PRO A 435 -21.78 -28.07 3.38
N GLY A 436 -21.80 -27.17 2.39
CA GLY A 436 -22.90 -26.22 2.17
C GLY A 436 -22.44 -24.80 1.83
N ILE A 437 -23.40 -23.88 1.75
CA ILE A 437 -23.12 -22.47 1.44
C ILE A 437 -22.62 -21.76 2.69
N LEU A 438 -21.48 -21.09 2.56
CA LEU A 438 -20.86 -20.23 3.55
C LEU A 438 -20.93 -18.78 3.07
N ARG A 439 -21.01 -17.85 4.02
CA ARG A 439 -20.88 -16.42 3.83
C ARG A 439 -19.54 -16.01 4.43
N VAL A 440 -18.76 -15.25 3.68
CA VAL A 440 -17.53 -14.63 4.16
C VAL A 440 -17.77 -13.13 4.25
N ASP A 441 -17.47 -12.53 5.40
CA ASP A 441 -17.51 -11.09 5.61
C ASP A 441 -16.09 -10.62 5.97
N TRP A 442 -15.65 -9.49 5.43
CA TRP A 442 -14.33 -8.92 5.72
C TRP A 442 -14.37 -7.39 5.78
N ALA A 443 -13.46 -6.81 6.56
CA ALA A 443 -13.21 -5.37 6.62
C ALA A 443 -11.73 -5.12 6.91
N GLY A 444 -11.14 -4.15 6.24
CA GLY A 444 -9.71 -3.88 6.35
C GLY A 444 -9.24 -2.86 5.32
N ASP A 445 -7.96 -2.56 5.36
CA ASP A 445 -7.31 -1.58 4.47
C ASP A 445 -5.86 -1.99 4.23
N ALA A 446 -5.26 -1.53 3.14
CA ALA A 446 -3.87 -1.79 2.83
C ALA A 446 -3.34 -0.71 1.90
N ASP A 447 -2.04 -0.41 1.99
CA ASP A 447 -1.40 0.61 1.15
C ASP A 447 -1.33 0.20 -0.34
N PHE A 448 -1.67 -1.07 -0.64
CA PHE A 448 -1.73 -1.66 -1.97
C PHE A 448 -2.84 -2.73 -2.02
N ILE A 449 -3.32 -3.07 -3.22
CA ILE A 449 -4.42 -4.03 -3.36
C ILE A 449 -3.95 -5.45 -3.01
N LEU A 450 -4.51 -6.01 -1.95
CA LEU A 450 -4.23 -7.36 -1.46
C LEU A 450 -5.44 -8.27 -1.68
N PRO A 451 -5.41 -9.22 -2.64
CA PRO A 451 -6.51 -10.16 -2.83
C PRO A 451 -6.56 -11.15 -1.66
N LEU A 452 -7.74 -11.25 -1.03
CA LEU A 452 -8.01 -12.19 0.04
C LEU A 452 -8.39 -13.55 -0.56
N ARG A 453 -7.54 -14.57 -0.35
CA ARG A 453 -7.78 -15.94 -0.83
C ARG A 453 -8.08 -16.89 0.33
N LEU A 454 -9.19 -17.62 0.26
CA LEU A 454 -9.62 -18.59 1.25
C LEU A 454 -9.41 -20.03 0.75
N TYR A 455 -8.48 -20.75 1.35
CA TYR A 455 -8.18 -22.15 1.10
C TYR A 455 -8.95 -23.07 2.06
N TYR A 456 -9.23 -24.29 1.61
CA TYR A 456 -9.89 -25.32 2.40
C TYR A 456 -9.13 -26.65 2.33
N ASP A 457 -9.08 -27.37 3.46
CA ASP A 457 -8.47 -28.69 3.57
C ASP A 457 -9.56 -29.75 3.76
N THR A 458 -9.61 -30.78 2.90
CA THR A 458 -10.57 -31.90 2.99
C THR A 458 -10.04 -33.12 3.74
N GLY A 459 -8.87 -33.02 4.38
CA GLY A 459 -8.16 -34.11 5.05
C GLY A 459 -6.88 -34.58 4.32
N GLU A 460 -6.52 -33.94 3.20
CA GLU A 460 -5.33 -34.22 2.39
C GLU A 460 -4.31 -33.06 2.41
N GLY A 461 -4.61 -31.99 3.16
CA GLY A 461 -3.84 -30.75 3.20
C GLY A 461 -4.40 -29.66 2.28
N PHE A 462 -3.86 -28.45 2.40
CA PHE A 462 -4.20 -27.32 1.51
C PHE A 462 -3.56 -27.51 0.12
N THR A 463 -4.32 -27.27 -0.94
CA THR A 463 -3.85 -27.39 -2.33
C THR A 463 -3.89 -26.03 -3.05
N GLU A 464 -2.97 -25.81 -4.00
CA GLU A 464 -2.92 -24.56 -4.78
C GLU A 464 -4.12 -24.41 -5.75
N ASN A 465 -4.82 -25.50 -6.06
CA ASN A 465 -6.02 -25.49 -6.90
C ASN A 465 -7.32 -25.35 -6.08
N GLY A 466 -7.23 -25.32 -4.74
CA GLY A 466 -8.37 -25.39 -3.82
C GLY A 466 -8.58 -24.11 -3.00
N PHE A 467 -8.85 -22.98 -3.66
CA PHE A 467 -9.16 -21.71 -2.99
C PHE A 467 -10.32 -20.93 -3.62
N TYR A 468 -10.88 -20.01 -2.83
CA TYR A 468 -11.86 -19.01 -3.27
C TYR A 468 -11.26 -17.61 -3.12
N THR A 469 -11.44 -16.73 -4.10
CA THR A 469 -11.19 -15.29 -3.90
C THR A 469 -12.39 -14.68 -3.19
N VAL A 470 -12.19 -14.13 -2.00
CA VAL A 470 -13.29 -13.67 -1.13
C VAL A 470 -13.39 -12.15 -1.02
N GLY A 471 -12.40 -11.43 -1.54
CA GLY A 471 -12.34 -9.96 -1.53
C GLY A 471 -10.95 -9.43 -1.82
N ALA A 472 -10.75 -8.13 -1.62
CA ALA A 472 -9.42 -7.51 -1.65
C ALA A 472 -9.34 -6.30 -0.71
N LEU A 473 -8.23 -6.16 0.02
CA LEU A 473 -7.93 -4.97 0.83
C LEU A 473 -7.24 -3.91 -0.04
N GLY A 474 -7.31 -2.63 0.33
CA GLY A 474 -6.69 -1.53 -0.42
C GLY A 474 -7.39 -1.16 -1.74
N ALA A 475 -8.50 -1.83 -2.08
CA ALA A 475 -9.38 -1.45 -3.18
C ALA A 475 -10.33 -0.31 -2.76
N GLU A 476 -11.18 0.21 -3.66
CA GLU A 476 -12.17 1.27 -3.36
C GLU A 476 -13.11 0.91 -2.18
N ALA A 477 -13.25 -0.37 -1.83
CA ALA A 477 -14.08 -0.86 -0.74
C ALA A 477 -13.25 -1.27 0.50
N LYS A 478 -13.54 -0.64 1.65
CA LYS A 478 -12.94 -0.95 2.95
C LYS A 478 -13.55 -2.16 3.67
N SER A 479 -14.63 -2.70 3.12
CA SER A 479 -15.30 -3.91 3.61
C SER A 479 -16.11 -4.57 2.50
N GLY A 480 -16.40 -5.85 2.65
CA GLY A 480 -17.13 -6.62 1.66
C GLY A 480 -17.66 -7.93 2.22
N HIS A 481 -18.49 -8.60 1.42
CA HIS A 481 -18.94 -9.94 1.73
C HIS A 481 -19.19 -10.76 0.46
N CYS A 482 -19.00 -12.07 0.56
CA CYS A 482 -19.24 -13.02 -0.53
C CYS A 482 -19.96 -14.28 -0.03
N TYR A 483 -20.47 -15.05 -0.99
CA TYR A 483 -21.01 -16.39 -0.76
C TYR A 483 -20.17 -17.41 -1.52
N LEU A 484 -19.86 -18.53 -0.87
CA LEU A 484 -19.13 -19.65 -1.48
C LEU A 484 -19.79 -20.98 -1.11
N ARG A 485 -19.56 -22.03 -1.89
CA ARG A 485 -20.10 -23.36 -1.65
C ARG A 485 -18.99 -24.34 -1.33
N LEU A 486 -19.05 -24.92 -0.15
CA LEU A 486 -18.14 -25.99 0.25
C LEU A 486 -18.76 -27.35 -0.11
N GLU A 487 -18.21 -28.05 -1.11
CA GLU A 487 -18.76 -29.32 -1.62
C GLU A 487 -18.48 -30.51 -0.71
N LYS A 488 -17.32 -30.51 -0.04
CA LYS A 488 -16.90 -31.56 0.89
C LYS A 488 -16.67 -30.97 2.29
N ARG A 489 -16.67 -31.83 3.31
CA ARG A 489 -16.34 -31.39 4.66
C ARG A 489 -14.90 -30.87 4.67
N ALA A 490 -14.68 -29.68 5.22
CA ALA A 490 -13.34 -29.16 5.42
C ALA A 490 -12.91 -29.33 6.88
N SER A 491 -11.77 -29.99 7.08
CA SER A 491 -11.11 -30.11 8.39
C SER A 491 -10.68 -28.73 8.90
N GLN A 492 -10.21 -27.87 8.01
CA GLN A 492 -9.66 -26.55 8.31
C GLN A 492 -9.83 -25.57 7.14
N LEU A 493 -9.91 -24.26 7.44
CA LEU A 493 -9.82 -23.18 6.47
C LEU A 493 -8.57 -22.32 6.72
N ARG A 494 -8.02 -21.71 5.67
CA ARG A 494 -6.86 -20.81 5.72
C ARG A 494 -7.11 -19.58 4.85
N LEU A 495 -6.75 -18.40 5.34
CA LEU A 495 -6.83 -17.15 4.59
C LEU A 495 -5.43 -16.63 4.27
N ASP A 496 -5.18 -16.33 3.01
CA ASP A 496 -3.92 -15.77 2.51
C ASP A 496 -4.19 -14.35 2.01
N PRO A 497 -3.69 -13.30 2.71
CA PRO A 497 -3.83 -11.91 2.29
C PRO A 497 -2.71 -11.52 1.31
N GLY A 498 -2.88 -11.88 0.03
CA GLY A 498 -1.93 -11.59 -1.06
C GLY A 498 -0.59 -12.35 -1.00
N GLU A 499 0.32 -12.02 -1.93
CA GLU A 499 1.60 -12.72 -2.14
C GLU A 499 2.83 -11.89 -1.69
N GLY A 500 2.65 -10.61 -1.37
CA GLY A 500 3.73 -9.67 -1.04
C GLY A 500 4.05 -9.55 0.46
N THR A 501 5.11 -8.79 0.78
CA THR A 501 5.50 -8.38 2.14
C THR A 501 5.02 -6.96 2.43
N GLY A 502 4.66 -6.65 3.68
CA GLY A 502 4.24 -5.30 4.07
C GLY A 502 3.20 -5.29 5.19
N ASP A 503 2.87 -4.09 5.66
CA ASP A 503 1.83 -3.87 6.67
C ASP A 503 0.44 -3.80 6.00
N PHE A 504 -0.57 -4.42 6.61
CA PHE A 504 -1.97 -4.33 6.19
C PHE A 504 -2.92 -4.40 7.38
N ILE A 505 -4.15 -3.94 7.19
CA ILE A 505 -5.21 -3.90 8.19
C ILE A 505 -6.31 -4.87 7.78
N LEU A 506 -6.69 -5.77 8.67
CA LEU A 506 -7.85 -6.66 8.54
C LEU A 506 -8.60 -6.67 9.88
N THR A 507 -9.50 -5.70 10.05
CA THR A 507 -10.22 -5.43 11.30
C THR A 507 -11.43 -6.32 11.52
N ALA A 508 -11.99 -6.90 10.46
CA ALA A 508 -13.04 -7.90 10.55
C ALA A 508 -12.82 -9.00 9.52
N PHE A 509 -13.01 -10.25 9.94
CA PHE A 509 -13.11 -11.39 9.04
C PHE A 509 -13.97 -12.46 9.70
N SER A 510 -14.97 -12.98 8.99
CA SER A 510 -15.78 -14.07 9.50
C SER A 510 -16.23 -15.01 8.39
N VAL A 511 -16.35 -16.29 8.74
CA VAL A 511 -16.91 -17.33 7.87
C VAL A 511 -18.10 -17.94 8.61
N THR A 512 -19.31 -17.72 8.10
CA THR A 512 -20.55 -18.11 8.77
C THR A 512 -21.49 -18.86 7.85
N ARG A 513 -22.42 -19.64 8.43
CA ARG A 513 -23.56 -20.18 7.67
C ARG A 513 -24.68 -19.15 7.63
N PRO A 514 -25.09 -18.68 6.44
CA PRO A 514 -26.16 -17.70 6.35
C PRO A 514 -27.49 -18.32 6.77
N ALA A 515 -28.30 -17.57 7.52
CA ALA A 515 -29.65 -18.00 7.86
C ALA A 515 -30.48 -18.25 6.58
N PRO A 516 -31.32 -19.31 6.50
CA PRO A 516 -32.04 -19.67 5.28
C PRO A 516 -32.87 -18.53 4.67
N ARG A 517 -33.47 -17.68 5.52
CA ARG A 517 -34.23 -16.50 5.08
C ARG A 517 -33.36 -15.45 4.41
N ARG A 518 -32.14 -15.23 4.93
CA ARG A 518 -31.15 -14.30 4.35
C ARG A 518 -30.65 -14.83 3.02
N LEU A 519 -30.23 -16.10 3.00
CA LEU A 519 -29.73 -16.75 1.79
C LEU A 519 -30.75 -16.70 0.65
N LYS A 520 -32.02 -16.99 0.94
CA LYS A 520 -33.12 -16.86 -0.02
C LYS A 520 -33.28 -15.43 -0.54
N ARG A 521 -33.28 -14.43 0.35
CA ARG A 521 -33.44 -13.01 -0.03
C ARG A 521 -32.29 -12.57 -0.92
N ASP A 522 -31.06 -12.83 -0.51
CA ASP A 522 -29.87 -12.37 -1.20
C ASP A 522 -29.75 -13.05 -2.58
N ALA A 523 -30.10 -14.34 -2.69
CA ALA A 523 -30.16 -15.05 -3.97
C ALA A 523 -31.23 -14.52 -4.94
N ILE A 524 -32.39 -14.13 -4.43
CA ILE A 524 -33.44 -13.49 -5.25
C ILE A 524 -32.98 -12.13 -5.77
N ASN A 525 -32.31 -11.34 -4.92
CA ASN A 525 -31.80 -10.03 -5.30
C ASN A 525 -30.69 -10.16 -6.35
N ALA A 526 -29.73 -11.05 -6.12
CA ALA A 526 -28.65 -11.38 -7.05
C ALA A 526 -29.19 -11.76 -8.44
N TYR A 527 -30.18 -12.67 -8.47
CA TYR A 527 -30.82 -13.10 -9.71
C TYR A 527 -31.59 -11.96 -10.40
N ALA A 528 -32.29 -11.12 -9.64
CA ALA A 528 -33.03 -9.97 -10.18
C ALA A 528 -32.08 -8.98 -10.88
N GLU A 529 -30.95 -8.67 -10.24
CA GLU A 529 -29.92 -7.77 -10.73
C GLU A 529 -29.25 -8.32 -11.99
N MET A 530 -28.75 -9.57 -11.94
CA MET A 530 -28.04 -10.19 -13.07
C MET A 530 -28.92 -10.30 -14.32
N GLN A 531 -30.19 -10.65 -14.14
CA GLN A 531 -31.12 -10.87 -15.25
C GLN A 531 -31.87 -9.59 -15.65
N GLY A 532 -31.66 -8.47 -14.94
CA GLY A 532 -32.39 -7.22 -15.19
C GLY A 532 -33.90 -7.34 -15.03
N VAL A 533 -34.39 -8.21 -14.14
CA VAL A 533 -35.82 -8.50 -13.96
C VAL A 533 -36.37 -7.97 -12.63
N PRO A 534 -37.65 -7.57 -12.56
CA PRO A 534 -38.25 -7.13 -11.30
C PRO A 534 -38.30 -8.25 -10.24
N LEU A 535 -38.23 -7.86 -8.96
CA LEU A 535 -38.15 -8.77 -7.79
C LEU A 535 -39.28 -9.82 -7.74
N ASN A 536 -40.47 -9.51 -8.24
CA ASN A 536 -41.58 -10.46 -8.27
C ASN A 536 -41.32 -11.64 -9.25
N LYS A 537 -40.71 -11.37 -10.41
CA LYS A 537 -40.28 -12.41 -11.37
C LYS A 537 -39.12 -13.21 -10.81
N ALA A 538 -38.14 -12.57 -10.17
CA ALA A 538 -37.04 -13.25 -9.50
C ALA A 538 -37.52 -14.15 -8.35
N ARG A 539 -38.51 -13.71 -7.55
CA ARG A 539 -39.17 -14.56 -6.52
C ARG A 539 -39.83 -15.79 -7.12
N LYS A 540 -40.51 -15.64 -8.26
CA LYS A 540 -41.16 -16.75 -8.96
C LYS A 540 -40.12 -17.72 -9.54
N ALA A 541 -39.02 -17.20 -10.09
CA ALA A 541 -37.90 -17.99 -10.58
C ALA A 541 -37.23 -18.78 -9.44
N TYR A 542 -36.93 -18.13 -8.31
CA TYR A 542 -36.37 -18.79 -7.12
C TYR A 542 -37.30 -19.89 -6.58
N SER A 543 -38.62 -19.66 -6.54
CA SER A 543 -39.57 -20.69 -6.09
C SER A 543 -39.64 -21.89 -7.04
N LYS A 544 -39.32 -21.71 -8.32
CA LYS A 544 -39.31 -22.77 -9.34
C LYS A 544 -38.00 -23.54 -9.34
N ASP A 545 -36.88 -22.83 -9.28
CA ASP A 545 -35.53 -23.40 -9.21
C ASP A 545 -34.62 -22.56 -8.29
N PRO A 546 -34.54 -22.91 -7.00
CA PRO A 546 -33.65 -22.24 -6.06
C PRO A 546 -32.17 -22.41 -6.42
N ARG A 547 -31.78 -23.47 -7.13
CA ARG A 547 -30.36 -23.78 -7.37
C ARG A 547 -29.72 -22.77 -8.31
N ALA A 548 -30.41 -22.39 -9.38
CA ALA A 548 -29.94 -21.39 -10.33
C ALA A 548 -29.68 -20.03 -9.64
N ALA A 549 -30.63 -19.56 -8.84
CA ALA A 549 -30.49 -18.29 -8.11
C ALA A 549 -29.41 -18.33 -7.02
N LEU A 550 -29.23 -19.47 -6.35
CA LEU A 550 -28.14 -19.67 -5.39
C LEU A 550 -26.77 -19.72 -6.08
N GLN A 551 -26.70 -20.25 -7.30
CA GLN A 551 -25.47 -20.25 -8.09
C GLN A 551 -25.11 -18.83 -8.52
N THR A 552 -26.08 -18.06 -9.06
CA THR A 552 -25.89 -16.63 -9.38
C THR A 552 -25.37 -15.82 -8.18
N LEU A 553 -25.87 -16.08 -6.97
CA LEU A 553 -25.40 -15.42 -5.75
C LEU A 553 -23.92 -15.73 -5.43
N ILE A 554 -23.48 -16.97 -5.69
CA ILE A 554 -22.09 -17.38 -5.48
C ILE A 554 -21.20 -16.73 -6.54
N ASP A 555 -21.63 -16.76 -7.80
CA ASP A 555 -20.89 -16.21 -8.95
C ASP A 555 -20.74 -14.68 -8.89
N GLN A 556 -21.70 -13.97 -8.28
CA GLN A 556 -21.60 -12.52 -8.02
C GLN A 556 -20.74 -12.17 -6.81
N GLY A 557 -20.73 -13.03 -5.78
CA GLY A 557 -20.10 -12.75 -4.50
C GLY A 557 -18.62 -13.14 -4.48
N CYS A 558 -18.27 -14.30 -5.04
CA CYS A 558 -16.88 -14.60 -5.33
C CYS A 558 -16.54 -13.85 -6.62
N PRO A 559 -15.75 -12.77 -6.59
CA PRO A 559 -15.19 -12.28 -7.83
C PRO A 559 -14.35 -13.43 -8.41
N GLU A 560 -14.89 -14.15 -9.38
CA GLU A 560 -14.06 -14.39 -10.55
C GLU A 560 -13.54 -13.01 -10.96
N VAL A 561 -12.26 -12.93 -11.27
CA VAL A 561 -11.53 -11.69 -11.56
C VAL A 561 -10.93 -11.05 -10.31
N TYR A 562 -9.75 -11.57 -9.92
CA TYR A 562 -8.58 -10.68 -9.76
C TYR A 562 -8.72 -9.61 -10.84
N ASP A 563 -8.98 -8.35 -10.47
CA ASP A 563 -8.95 -7.24 -11.42
C ASP A 563 -7.48 -6.79 -11.49
N PRO A 564 -6.67 -7.38 -12.41
CA PRO A 564 -5.27 -7.00 -12.58
C PRO A 564 -5.13 -5.50 -12.76
N ASP A 565 -6.12 -4.83 -13.35
CA ASP A 565 -6.02 -3.43 -13.70
C ASP A 565 -6.15 -2.55 -12.45
N ARG A 566 -7.07 -2.88 -11.52
CA ARG A 566 -7.14 -2.19 -10.22
C ARG A 566 -5.87 -2.42 -9.39
N ALA A 567 -5.39 -3.66 -9.33
CA ALA A 567 -4.15 -3.99 -8.61
C ALA A 567 -2.95 -3.24 -9.19
N TYR A 568 -2.90 -3.17 -10.52
CA TYR A 568 -1.87 -2.44 -11.25
C TYR A 568 -1.93 -0.93 -11.03
N ILE A 569 -3.11 -0.31 -10.98
CA ILE A 569 -3.26 1.12 -10.64
C ILE A 569 -2.65 1.45 -9.28
N SER A 570 -2.80 0.55 -8.31
CA SER A 570 -2.23 0.74 -6.97
C SER A 570 -0.72 0.50 -6.96
N TRP A 571 -0.24 -0.53 -7.67
CA TRP A 571 1.19 -0.76 -7.90
C TRP A 571 1.87 0.45 -8.55
N MET A 572 1.26 1.05 -9.59
CA MET A 572 1.79 2.24 -10.25
C MET A 572 1.93 3.41 -9.28
N ARG A 573 0.92 3.67 -8.43
CA ARG A 573 0.99 4.74 -7.42
C ARG A 573 2.12 4.53 -6.40
N TYR A 574 2.41 3.28 -6.05
CA TYR A 574 3.47 2.93 -5.11
C TYR A 574 4.87 3.01 -5.76
N VAL A 575 5.04 2.38 -6.93
CA VAL A 575 6.34 2.26 -7.59
C VAL A 575 6.75 3.53 -8.33
N GLU A 576 5.81 4.24 -8.95
CA GLU A 576 6.09 5.47 -9.71
C GLU A 576 5.84 6.75 -8.90
N GLY A 577 5.05 6.70 -7.81
CA GLY A 577 4.74 7.85 -6.98
C GLY A 577 5.90 8.36 -6.10
N GLU A 578 6.93 7.52 -5.86
CA GLU A 578 8.14 7.89 -5.09
C GLU A 578 9.36 8.22 -5.98
N ALA A 579 9.32 7.88 -7.27
CA ALA A 579 10.47 8.03 -8.15
C ALA A 579 10.45 9.39 -8.86
N ALA A 580 11.02 10.41 -8.22
CA ALA A 580 11.46 11.59 -8.97
C ALA A 580 12.46 11.14 -10.05
N PRO A 581 12.35 11.60 -11.30
CA PRO A 581 13.33 11.26 -12.34
C PRO A 581 14.69 11.82 -11.92
N VAL A 582 15.58 10.93 -11.47
CA VAL A 582 17.00 11.25 -11.33
C VAL A 582 17.52 11.35 -12.76
N GLY A 583 17.81 12.58 -13.21
CA GLY A 583 18.46 12.79 -14.50
C GLY A 583 19.79 12.05 -14.50
N ALA A 584 19.87 10.94 -15.23
CA ALA A 584 21.13 10.32 -15.51
C ALA A 584 21.84 11.20 -16.54
N GLU A 585 22.97 11.80 -16.17
CA GLU A 585 23.90 12.43 -17.11
C GLU A 585 24.57 11.33 -17.96
N GLY A 586 23.83 10.78 -18.93
CA GLY A 586 24.36 9.93 -19.98
C GLY A 586 24.67 10.77 -21.22
N SER A 587 25.88 10.67 -21.78
CA SER A 587 26.23 11.31 -23.05
C SER A 587 25.67 10.58 -24.28
N VAL A 588 25.15 9.35 -24.13
CA VAL A 588 24.68 8.54 -25.26
C VAL A 588 23.47 9.17 -25.94
N ARG A 589 23.52 9.26 -27.27
CA ARG A 589 22.40 9.74 -28.07
C ARG A 589 21.49 8.58 -28.49
N ILE A 590 20.21 8.66 -28.15
CA ILE A 590 19.20 7.66 -28.52
C ILE A 590 18.26 8.24 -29.59
N SER A 591 18.20 7.61 -30.76
CA SER A 591 17.28 7.99 -31.84
C SER A 591 15.99 7.16 -31.75
N VAL A 592 14.87 7.81 -31.49
CA VAL A 592 13.53 7.19 -31.47
C VAL A 592 13.00 7.15 -32.91
N VAL A 593 12.75 5.95 -33.43
CA VAL A 593 12.33 5.68 -34.81
C VAL A 593 10.83 5.43 -34.85
N VAL A 594 10.09 6.23 -35.62
CA VAL A 594 8.62 6.22 -35.66
C VAL A 594 8.09 6.25 -37.10
N PRO A 595 7.52 5.14 -37.61
CA PRO A 595 6.75 5.15 -38.85
C PRO A 595 5.35 5.76 -38.60
N VAL A 596 4.93 6.75 -39.39
CA VAL A 596 3.62 7.42 -39.26
C VAL A 596 2.77 7.15 -40.51
N TYR A 597 1.49 6.82 -40.34
CA TYR A 597 0.53 6.74 -41.44
C TYR A 597 -0.91 6.94 -40.95
N GLU A 598 -1.57 8.00 -41.43
CA GLU A 598 -2.99 8.31 -41.14
C GLU A 598 -3.35 8.35 -39.64
N THR A 599 -2.38 8.75 -38.80
CA THR A 599 -2.53 8.82 -37.34
C THR A 599 -3.47 9.95 -36.92
N GLY A 600 -4.34 9.72 -35.93
CA GLY A 600 -5.21 10.76 -35.38
C GLY A 600 -4.41 11.88 -34.70
N GLU A 601 -4.84 13.14 -34.87
CA GLU A 601 -4.08 14.31 -34.39
C GLU A 601 -3.73 14.26 -32.90
N ALA A 602 -4.68 13.89 -32.04
CA ALA A 602 -4.45 13.80 -30.60
C ALA A 602 -3.36 12.76 -30.25
N MET A 603 -3.45 11.56 -30.82
CA MET A 603 -2.47 10.49 -30.60
C MET A 603 -1.09 10.88 -31.11
N LEU A 604 -1.00 11.48 -32.30
CA LEU A 604 0.25 11.93 -32.87
C LEU A 604 0.93 13.01 -31.99
N ARG A 605 0.15 13.95 -31.47
CA ARG A 605 0.65 14.98 -30.55
C ARG A 605 1.08 14.39 -29.20
N GLU A 606 0.33 13.44 -28.65
CA GLU A 606 0.67 12.73 -27.41
C GLU A 606 1.98 11.94 -27.56
N MET A 607 2.16 11.21 -28.66
CA MET A 607 3.38 10.47 -28.98
C MET A 607 4.60 11.41 -29.03
N ILE A 608 4.51 12.48 -29.82
CA ILE A 608 5.59 13.50 -29.91
C ILE A 608 5.86 14.14 -28.54
N GLY A 609 4.79 14.46 -27.80
CA GLY A 609 4.87 15.02 -26.46
C GLY A 609 5.61 14.10 -25.47
N SER A 610 5.40 12.79 -25.56
CA SER A 610 6.03 11.81 -24.67
C SER A 610 7.53 11.69 -24.87
N VAL A 611 8.00 11.79 -26.12
CA VAL A 611 9.44 11.83 -26.44
C VAL A 611 10.05 13.16 -25.99
N ARG A 612 9.33 14.26 -26.15
CA ARG A 612 9.79 15.59 -25.71
C ARG A 612 9.93 15.71 -24.20
N ALA A 613 9.05 15.06 -23.46
CA ALA A 613 9.02 15.07 -22.00
C ALA A 613 10.01 14.09 -21.34
N GLN A 614 10.83 13.39 -22.13
CA GLN A 614 11.83 12.46 -21.59
C GLN A 614 12.84 13.19 -20.70
N SER A 615 13.15 12.59 -19.55
CA SER A 615 14.15 13.13 -18.61
C SER A 615 15.60 13.03 -19.13
N HIS A 616 15.86 12.16 -20.11
CA HIS A 616 17.13 12.10 -20.82
C HIS A 616 17.15 13.19 -21.89
N GLY A 617 18.10 14.12 -21.86
CA GLY A 617 18.10 15.25 -22.80
C GLY A 617 18.62 14.91 -24.21
N ASN A 618 19.50 13.91 -24.33
CA ASN A 618 20.21 13.59 -25.57
C ASN A 618 19.46 12.53 -26.41
N TRP A 619 18.31 12.92 -26.95
CA TRP A 619 17.54 12.11 -27.88
C TRP A 619 17.39 12.78 -29.25
N GLN A 620 17.02 11.99 -30.24
CA GLN A 620 16.58 12.44 -31.56
C GLN A 620 15.27 11.73 -31.91
N LEU A 621 14.28 12.45 -32.45
CA LEU A 621 13.02 11.85 -32.90
C LEU A 621 13.01 11.78 -34.43
N CYS A 622 13.01 10.57 -34.97
CA CYS A 622 13.14 10.26 -36.38
C CYS A 622 11.81 9.71 -36.89
N ILE A 623 11.08 10.51 -37.66
CA ILE A 623 9.74 10.18 -38.14
C ILE A 623 9.76 9.99 -39.66
N ALA A 624 9.09 8.97 -40.17
CA ALA A 624 8.76 8.87 -41.59
C ALA A 624 7.24 8.83 -41.77
N ASP A 625 6.68 9.86 -42.40
CA ASP A 625 5.28 9.88 -42.81
C ASP A 625 5.13 9.14 -44.14
N GLY A 626 4.43 8.00 -44.10
CA GLY A 626 4.14 7.13 -45.24
C GLY A 626 3.10 7.71 -46.21
N GLY A 627 3.19 9.00 -46.54
CA GLY A 627 2.27 9.67 -47.45
C GLY A 627 0.85 9.79 -46.91
N SER A 628 0.68 10.20 -45.65
CA SER A 628 -0.64 10.45 -45.06
C SER A 628 -1.40 11.51 -45.85
N ARG A 629 -2.66 11.22 -46.18
CA ARG A 629 -3.57 12.12 -46.92
C ARG A 629 -4.25 13.12 -46.00
N SER A 630 -4.41 12.77 -44.73
CA SER A 630 -5.02 13.65 -43.74
C SER A 630 -4.16 14.90 -43.50
N PRO A 631 -4.66 16.13 -43.78
CA PRO A 631 -3.85 17.35 -43.73
C PRO A 631 -3.25 17.66 -42.36
N HIS A 632 -3.89 17.20 -41.28
CA HIS A 632 -3.41 17.45 -39.93
C HIS A 632 -2.09 16.73 -39.63
N VAL A 633 -1.82 15.57 -40.23
CA VAL A 633 -0.58 14.81 -39.98
C VAL A 633 0.62 15.64 -40.40
N ARG A 634 0.65 16.10 -41.66
CA ARG A 634 1.71 16.97 -42.16
C ARG A 634 1.85 18.24 -41.33
N ARG A 635 0.74 18.92 -41.03
CA ARG A 635 0.74 20.15 -40.23
C ARG A 635 1.37 19.94 -38.85
N VAL A 636 0.99 18.87 -38.13
CA VAL A 636 1.53 18.53 -36.81
C VAL A 636 3.03 18.22 -36.88
N LEU A 637 3.47 17.48 -37.89
CA LEU A 637 4.88 17.13 -38.07
C LEU A 637 5.74 18.35 -38.43
N GLU A 638 5.26 19.24 -39.30
CA GLU A 638 5.92 20.50 -39.62
C GLU A 638 5.98 21.46 -38.41
N GLU A 639 4.91 21.51 -37.59
CA GLU A 639 4.92 22.20 -36.29
C GLU A 639 5.99 21.62 -35.35
N ALA A 640 6.11 20.29 -35.30
CA ALA A 640 7.08 19.62 -34.45
C ALA A 640 8.53 19.90 -34.87
N MET A 641 8.84 19.84 -36.18
CA MET A 641 10.17 20.18 -36.72
C MET A 641 10.56 21.63 -36.42
N ARG A 642 9.62 22.57 -36.53
CA ARG A 642 9.88 23.99 -36.26
C ARG A 642 10.11 24.29 -34.78
N SER A 643 9.48 23.53 -33.89
CA SER A 643 9.53 23.78 -32.44
C SER A 643 10.67 23.05 -31.72
N ASP A 644 11.23 21.99 -32.30
CA ASP A 644 12.36 21.26 -31.70
C ASP A 644 13.30 20.71 -32.77
N ALA A 645 14.55 21.19 -32.79
CA ALA A 645 15.56 20.82 -33.78
C ALA A 645 15.99 19.34 -33.72
N ARG A 646 15.69 18.63 -32.63
CA ARG A 646 15.94 17.19 -32.47
C ARG A 646 14.92 16.33 -33.22
N VAL A 647 13.84 16.92 -33.72
CA VAL A 647 12.82 16.23 -34.53
C VAL A 647 13.21 16.30 -36.01
N ARG A 648 13.31 15.13 -36.65
CA ARG A 648 13.58 14.95 -38.08
C ARG A 648 12.43 14.17 -38.69
N VAL A 649 11.92 14.65 -39.83
CA VAL A 649 10.78 14.02 -40.52
C VAL A 649 11.13 13.80 -41.99
N ALA A 650 10.89 12.60 -42.50
CA ALA A 650 10.85 12.28 -43.92
C ALA A 650 9.40 12.18 -44.39
N PHE A 651 9.01 12.99 -45.37
CA PHE A 651 7.70 12.89 -46.01
C PHE A 651 7.83 12.01 -47.26
N LEU A 652 7.33 10.77 -47.19
CA LEU A 652 7.36 9.86 -48.31
C LEU A 652 6.25 10.22 -49.31
N PRO A 653 6.50 10.07 -50.63
CA PRO A 653 5.50 10.39 -51.66
C PRO A 653 4.31 9.43 -51.65
N GLU A 654 4.50 8.22 -51.12
CA GLU A 654 3.48 7.18 -51.01
C GLU A 654 3.76 6.27 -49.82
N ASN A 655 2.77 5.49 -49.39
CA ASN A 655 2.91 4.55 -48.30
C ASN A 655 3.71 3.31 -48.73
N ARG A 656 4.88 3.09 -48.12
CA ARG A 656 5.76 1.93 -48.40
C ARG A 656 5.52 0.75 -47.47
N GLY A 657 4.39 0.75 -46.74
CA GLY A 657 4.12 -0.24 -45.71
C GLY A 657 4.97 -0.03 -44.45
N ILE A 658 4.72 -0.83 -43.41
CA ILE A 658 5.36 -0.64 -42.11
C ILE A 658 6.88 -0.81 -42.19
N ALA A 659 7.39 -1.84 -42.86
CA ALA A 659 8.83 -2.06 -43.00
C ALA A 659 9.53 -0.92 -43.77
N GLY A 660 8.95 -0.49 -44.90
CA GLY A 660 9.49 0.58 -45.72
C GLY A 660 9.48 1.94 -45.00
N ASN A 661 8.39 2.26 -44.30
CA ASN A 661 8.29 3.49 -43.51
C ASN A 661 9.25 3.46 -42.31
N SER A 662 9.37 2.33 -41.59
CA SER A 662 10.31 2.17 -40.49
C SER A 662 11.76 2.32 -40.93
N ASN A 663 12.14 1.74 -42.08
CA ASN A 663 13.48 1.92 -42.66
C ASN A 663 13.76 3.37 -43.06
N ALA A 664 12.75 4.07 -43.61
CA ALA A 664 12.90 5.50 -43.93
C ALA A 664 13.10 6.35 -42.68
N ALA A 665 12.42 6.03 -41.58
CA ALA A 665 12.62 6.69 -40.29
C ALA A 665 14.00 6.33 -39.69
N LEU A 666 14.40 5.06 -39.78
CA LEU A 666 15.71 4.57 -39.32
C LEU A 666 16.86 5.26 -40.07
N ALA A 667 16.72 5.55 -41.37
CA ALA A 667 17.74 6.26 -42.15
C ALA A 667 18.00 7.70 -41.68
N LEU A 668 17.11 8.29 -40.88
CA LEU A 668 17.32 9.61 -40.26
C LEU A 668 18.08 9.53 -38.93
N ALA A 669 18.26 8.33 -38.36
CA ALA A 669 18.82 8.12 -37.04
C ALA A 669 20.34 8.39 -37.02
N GLU A 670 20.75 9.29 -36.14
CA GLU A 670 22.16 9.66 -35.91
C GLU A 670 22.68 9.16 -34.56
N GLY A 671 21.80 8.66 -33.69
CA GLY A 671 22.13 8.15 -32.37
C GLY A 671 22.96 6.88 -32.40
N GLU A 672 23.70 6.63 -31.32
CA GLU A 672 24.44 5.38 -31.14
C GLU A 672 23.49 4.18 -30.96
N TYR A 673 22.34 4.45 -30.36
CA TYR A 673 21.25 3.50 -30.16
C TYR A 673 19.97 4.00 -30.84
N VAL A 674 19.16 3.05 -31.29
CA VAL A 674 17.82 3.30 -31.83
C VAL A 674 16.78 2.68 -30.93
N ALA A 675 15.70 3.41 -30.67
CA ALA A 675 14.54 2.97 -29.90
C ALA A 675 13.31 2.93 -30.81
N LEU A 676 12.50 1.87 -30.75
CA LEU A 676 11.29 1.75 -31.56
C LEU A 676 10.07 2.28 -30.82
N LEU A 677 9.27 3.09 -31.49
CA LEU A 677 8.03 3.63 -30.95
C LEU A 677 6.95 3.71 -32.04
N ASP A 678 5.76 3.22 -31.74
CA ASP A 678 4.62 3.31 -32.64
C ASP A 678 3.96 4.69 -32.57
N HIS A 679 3.39 5.14 -33.70
CA HIS A 679 2.92 6.52 -33.86
C HIS A 679 1.73 6.91 -32.97
N ASP A 680 1.05 5.93 -32.37
CA ASP A 680 -0.13 6.07 -31.51
C ASP A 680 0.14 5.68 -30.04
N ASP A 681 1.39 5.33 -29.72
CA ASP A 681 1.83 4.92 -28.40
C ASP A 681 2.59 6.03 -27.65
N VAL A 682 2.94 5.75 -26.39
CA VAL A 682 3.51 6.74 -25.47
C VAL A 682 4.64 6.10 -24.66
N LEU A 683 5.76 6.80 -24.51
CA LEU A 683 6.83 6.39 -23.61
C LEU A 683 6.59 6.90 -22.18
N ALA A 684 7.02 6.12 -21.19
CA ALA A 684 7.10 6.61 -19.80
C ALA A 684 8.11 7.77 -19.72
N PRO A 685 7.91 8.80 -18.87
CA PRO A 685 8.76 10.01 -18.84
C PRO A 685 10.26 9.77 -18.58
N PHE A 686 10.61 8.62 -18.02
CA PHE A 686 11.98 8.22 -17.69
C PHE A 686 12.49 7.05 -18.54
N ALA A 687 11.78 6.65 -19.60
CA ALA A 687 12.13 5.51 -20.44
C ALA A 687 13.54 5.61 -21.03
N LEU A 688 13.87 6.76 -21.64
CA LEU A 688 15.18 6.96 -22.25
C LEU A 688 16.31 7.11 -21.22
N SER A 689 16.02 7.63 -20.02
CA SER A 689 16.99 7.70 -18.92
C SER A 689 17.34 6.32 -18.38
N GLU A 690 16.34 5.44 -18.23
CA GLU A 690 16.57 4.06 -17.83
C GLU A 690 17.34 3.28 -18.90
N ALA A 691 17.03 3.49 -20.18
CA ALA A 691 17.80 2.93 -21.29
C ALA A 691 19.25 3.43 -21.27
N ALA A 692 19.47 4.74 -21.12
CA ALA A 692 20.82 5.33 -21.04
C ALA A 692 21.60 4.79 -19.83
N ARG A 693 20.95 4.62 -18.68
CA ARG A 693 21.54 4.02 -17.47
C ARG A 693 21.94 2.56 -17.69
N ALA A 694 21.07 1.77 -18.32
CA ALA A 694 21.38 0.39 -18.69
C ALA A 694 22.53 0.32 -19.71
N ILE A 695 22.58 1.25 -20.67
CA ILE A 695 23.69 1.38 -21.62
C ILE A 695 24.99 1.70 -20.90
N ALA A 696 25.01 2.69 -20.03
CA ALA A 696 26.21 3.07 -19.29
C ALA A 696 26.70 1.95 -18.35
N GLY A 697 25.78 1.24 -17.68
CA GLY A 697 26.13 0.20 -16.70
C GLY A 697 26.48 -1.15 -17.32
N HIS A 698 25.97 -1.45 -18.52
CA HIS A 698 26.10 -2.78 -19.11
C HIS A 698 26.65 -2.79 -20.54
N ASP A 699 26.66 -1.69 -21.27
CA ASP A 699 27.02 -1.62 -22.70
C ASP A 699 26.36 -2.74 -23.54
N PRO A 700 25.01 -2.87 -23.52
CA PRO A 700 24.32 -3.93 -24.22
C PRO A 700 24.27 -3.65 -25.73
N ASP A 701 24.19 -4.70 -26.53
CA ASP A 701 23.92 -4.59 -27.97
C ASP A 701 22.43 -4.38 -28.25
N MET A 702 21.59 -4.93 -27.37
CA MET A 702 20.13 -4.83 -27.40
C MET A 702 19.59 -4.80 -25.98
N LEU A 703 18.57 -4.01 -25.72
CA LEU A 703 17.83 -4.01 -24.46
C LEU A 703 16.33 -3.88 -24.71
N TYR A 704 15.54 -4.35 -23.75
CA TYR A 704 14.09 -4.22 -23.79
C TYR A 704 13.51 -3.99 -22.39
N SER A 705 12.28 -3.48 -22.33
CA SER A 705 11.59 -3.18 -21.07
C SER A 705 10.28 -3.96 -20.92
N ASP A 706 9.72 -3.92 -19.71
CA ASP A 706 8.30 -4.22 -19.51
C ASP A 706 7.42 -3.15 -20.19
N GLU A 707 6.16 -3.52 -20.41
CA GLU A 707 5.16 -2.68 -21.06
C GLU A 707 3.79 -2.85 -20.38
N ASP A 708 2.90 -1.90 -20.59
CA ASP A 708 1.48 -2.03 -20.27
C ASP A 708 0.61 -1.52 -21.43
N LYS A 709 -0.71 -1.60 -21.25
CA LYS A 709 -1.65 -1.03 -22.21
C LYS A 709 -2.21 0.29 -21.72
N LEU A 710 -2.47 1.19 -22.66
CA LEU A 710 -3.12 2.49 -22.43
C LEU A 710 -4.50 2.50 -23.10
N THR A 711 -5.52 3.04 -22.44
CA THR A 711 -6.85 3.18 -23.04
C THR A 711 -6.81 4.10 -24.28
N ALA A 712 -7.76 3.92 -25.21
CA ALA A 712 -7.85 4.71 -26.44
C ALA A 712 -7.79 6.24 -26.19
N ASP A 713 -8.40 6.70 -25.09
CA ASP A 713 -8.44 8.11 -24.67
C ASP A 713 -7.17 8.60 -23.96
N GLY A 714 -6.17 7.74 -23.77
CA GLY A 714 -4.89 8.07 -23.15
C GLY A 714 -4.93 8.21 -21.63
N LYS A 715 -6.07 7.90 -20.98
CA LYS A 715 -6.27 8.25 -19.55
C LYS A 715 -5.92 7.16 -18.56
N ARG A 716 -5.98 5.89 -18.94
CA ARG A 716 -5.84 4.77 -18.00
C ARG A 716 -4.90 3.69 -18.53
N ARG A 717 -3.91 3.32 -17.71
CA ARG A 717 -3.01 2.19 -17.93
C ARG A 717 -3.60 0.90 -17.33
N PHE A 718 -3.41 -0.24 -18.00
CA PHE A 718 -4.02 -1.53 -17.67
C PHE A 718 -3.27 -2.72 -18.31
N MET A 719 -3.56 -3.96 -17.92
CA MET A 719 -2.91 -5.18 -18.43
C MET A 719 -1.37 -5.09 -18.52
N PRO A 720 -0.65 -4.99 -17.39
CA PRO A 720 0.82 -4.98 -17.41
C PRO A 720 1.36 -6.31 -17.94
N HIS A 721 2.44 -6.22 -18.70
CA HIS A 721 3.20 -7.35 -19.19
C HIS A 721 4.63 -7.27 -18.64
N PHE A 722 4.82 -7.93 -17.49
CA PHE A 722 6.14 -8.11 -16.88
C PHE A 722 6.85 -9.27 -17.57
N LYS A 723 7.91 -8.96 -18.31
CA LYS A 723 8.63 -9.88 -19.17
C LYS A 723 9.72 -10.61 -18.37
N PRO A 724 10.07 -11.85 -18.75
CA PRO A 724 11.24 -12.49 -18.19
C PRO A 724 12.52 -11.81 -18.69
N ASP A 725 13.63 -12.13 -18.02
CA ASP A 725 14.96 -11.94 -18.60
C ASP A 725 15.10 -12.72 -19.91
N TRP A 726 16.19 -12.46 -20.65
CA TRP A 726 16.37 -12.96 -22.01
C TRP A 726 16.18 -14.48 -22.14
N ASP A 727 15.21 -14.89 -22.95
CA ASP A 727 14.87 -16.29 -23.23
C ASP A 727 14.67 -16.48 -24.74
N ALA A 728 15.70 -17.06 -25.37
CA ALA A 728 15.69 -17.33 -26.81
C ALA A 728 14.63 -18.39 -27.20
N GLU A 729 14.27 -19.32 -26.31
CA GLU A 729 13.26 -20.34 -26.59
C GLU A 729 11.85 -19.75 -26.56
N LEU A 730 11.57 -18.89 -25.59
CA LEU A 730 10.32 -18.16 -25.53
C LEU A 730 10.18 -17.24 -26.74
N LEU A 731 11.26 -16.56 -27.16
CA LEU A 731 11.24 -15.71 -28.35
C LEU A 731 10.90 -16.49 -29.62
N ARG A 732 11.31 -17.76 -29.75
CA ARG A 732 10.93 -18.61 -30.90
C ARG A 732 9.46 -19.05 -30.86
N SER A 733 8.80 -18.90 -29.71
CA SER A 733 7.38 -19.25 -29.54
C SER A 733 6.46 -18.04 -29.67
N CYS A 734 6.88 -16.87 -29.19
CA CYS A 734 6.15 -15.61 -29.31
C CYS A 734 7.10 -14.40 -29.23
N ASN A 735 6.70 -13.27 -29.81
CA ASN A 735 7.43 -12.00 -29.68
C ASN A 735 7.18 -11.37 -28.30
N TYR A 736 7.73 -11.97 -27.24
CA TYR A 736 7.53 -11.43 -25.88
C TYR A 736 8.33 -10.15 -25.62
N VAL A 737 9.40 -9.91 -26.39
CA VAL A 737 10.26 -8.71 -26.27
C VAL A 737 9.51 -7.45 -26.67
N ALA A 738 8.82 -7.46 -27.82
CA ALA A 738 7.93 -6.38 -28.27
C ALA A 738 8.47 -4.95 -27.99
N HIS A 739 7.84 -4.21 -27.07
CA HIS A 739 8.17 -2.81 -26.77
C HIS A 739 8.63 -2.64 -25.30
N LEU A 740 9.43 -1.67 -24.92
CA LEU A 740 10.28 -0.83 -25.73
C LEU A 740 11.53 -1.61 -26.14
N LEU A 741 11.79 -1.77 -27.44
CA LEU A 741 13.06 -2.29 -27.93
C LEU A 741 14.04 -1.13 -28.15
N VAL A 742 15.25 -1.23 -27.60
CA VAL A 742 16.37 -0.33 -27.90
C VAL A 742 17.57 -1.17 -28.34
N ALA A 743 18.16 -0.87 -29.49
CA ALA A 743 19.29 -1.62 -30.04
C ALA A 743 20.39 -0.70 -30.54
N ARG A 744 21.63 -1.18 -30.52
CA ARG A 744 22.78 -0.44 -31.07
C ARG A 744 22.53 -0.22 -32.56
N ARG A 745 22.61 1.03 -33.03
CA ARG A 745 22.30 1.39 -34.43
C ARG A 745 23.13 0.57 -35.42
N ALA A 746 24.43 0.45 -35.16
CA ALA A 746 25.35 -0.33 -36.00
C ALA A 746 24.93 -1.81 -36.14
N LEU A 747 24.35 -2.40 -35.09
CA LEU A 747 23.83 -3.77 -35.15
C LEU A 747 22.56 -3.86 -36.00
N VAL A 748 21.66 -2.89 -35.87
CA VAL A 748 20.45 -2.80 -36.72
C VAL A 748 20.83 -2.64 -38.20
N GLU A 749 21.87 -1.86 -38.49
CA GLU A 749 22.43 -1.72 -39.83
C GLU A 749 23.08 -3.01 -40.33
N GLU A 750 23.86 -3.71 -39.49
CA GLU A 750 24.49 -4.99 -39.83
C GLU A 750 23.45 -6.04 -40.26
N VAL A 751 22.32 -6.11 -39.55
CA VAL A 751 21.25 -7.08 -39.88
C VAL A 751 20.35 -6.62 -41.02
N GLY A 752 20.55 -5.40 -41.55
CA GLY A 752 19.82 -4.86 -42.71
C GLY A 752 18.46 -4.22 -42.40
N GLY A 753 18.21 -3.78 -41.16
CA GLY A 753 16.96 -3.10 -40.79
C GLY A 753 15.71 -3.97 -40.88
N PHE A 754 14.57 -3.37 -41.20
CA PHE A 754 13.27 -4.05 -41.35
C PHE A 754 13.15 -4.69 -42.74
N ARG A 755 12.61 -5.91 -42.83
CA ARG A 755 12.43 -6.61 -44.11
C ARG A 755 10.99 -6.53 -44.60
N GLU A 756 10.81 -6.20 -45.88
CA GLU A 756 9.53 -6.33 -46.57
C GLU A 756 9.09 -7.80 -46.63
N GLY A 757 7.78 -8.05 -46.60
CA GLY A 757 7.20 -9.39 -46.60
C GLY A 757 7.07 -10.05 -45.22
N PHE A 758 7.35 -9.29 -44.15
CA PHE A 758 7.15 -9.68 -42.75
C PHE A 758 6.13 -8.78 -42.03
N GLU A 759 5.28 -8.08 -42.76
CA GLU A 759 4.30 -7.15 -42.20
C GLU A 759 3.36 -7.86 -41.21
N GLY A 760 3.16 -7.26 -40.04
CA GLY A 760 2.46 -7.87 -38.91
C GLY A 760 3.35 -8.72 -38.00
N SER A 761 4.61 -8.95 -38.38
CA SER A 761 5.63 -9.65 -37.59
C SER A 761 7.03 -9.03 -37.75
N GLN A 762 7.12 -7.81 -38.29
CA GLN A 762 8.37 -7.16 -38.67
C GLN A 762 9.31 -6.95 -37.48
N ASP A 763 8.75 -6.66 -36.30
CA ASP A 763 9.55 -6.46 -35.07
C ASP A 763 10.10 -7.79 -34.57
N HIS A 764 9.30 -8.86 -34.64
CA HIS A 764 9.74 -10.20 -34.26
C HIS A 764 10.88 -10.68 -35.17
N ASP A 765 10.76 -10.46 -36.48
CA ASP A 765 11.82 -10.75 -37.45
C ASP A 765 13.11 -9.99 -37.14
N LEU A 766 13.01 -8.68 -36.85
CA LEU A 766 14.15 -7.86 -36.49
C LEU A 766 14.81 -8.34 -35.20
N ILE A 767 14.02 -8.56 -34.13
CA ILE A 767 14.54 -9.01 -32.82
C ILE A 767 15.25 -10.36 -32.95
N LEU A 768 14.70 -11.31 -33.71
CA LEU A 768 15.36 -12.60 -33.97
C LEU A 768 16.72 -12.39 -34.65
N ARG A 769 16.81 -11.57 -35.70
CA ARG A 769 18.08 -11.29 -36.39
C ARG A 769 19.08 -10.54 -35.53
N LEU A 770 18.63 -9.56 -34.73
CA LEU A 770 19.47 -8.88 -33.75
C LEU A 770 20.04 -9.88 -32.74
N SER A 771 19.20 -10.78 -32.24
CA SER A 771 19.61 -11.77 -31.24
C SER A 771 20.62 -12.80 -31.74
N GLU A 772 20.65 -13.07 -33.04
CA GLU A 772 21.65 -13.95 -33.67
C GLU A 772 23.07 -13.36 -33.60
N LYS A 773 23.18 -12.04 -33.42
CA LYS A 773 24.43 -11.27 -33.49
C LYS A 773 24.79 -10.57 -32.18
N ALA A 774 23.80 -10.21 -31.37
CA ALA A 774 23.98 -9.58 -30.09
C ALA A 774 24.75 -10.49 -29.13
N LYS A 775 25.81 -9.96 -28.51
CA LYS A 775 26.57 -10.66 -27.47
C LYS A 775 25.97 -10.40 -26.09
N LYS A 776 25.34 -9.23 -25.92
CA LYS A 776 24.76 -8.83 -24.65
C LYS A 776 23.36 -8.25 -24.83
N ILE A 777 22.38 -8.91 -24.22
CA ILE A 777 20.98 -8.51 -24.21
C ILE A 777 20.59 -8.23 -22.76
N VAL A 778 19.97 -7.06 -22.51
CA VAL A 778 19.59 -6.63 -21.16
C VAL A 778 18.09 -6.39 -21.08
N HIS A 779 17.47 -6.94 -20.05
CA HIS A 779 16.10 -6.63 -19.69
C HIS A 779 16.07 -5.52 -18.62
N ILE A 780 15.23 -4.51 -18.81
CA ILE A 780 14.91 -3.49 -17.81
C ILE A 780 13.53 -3.82 -17.22
N PRO A 781 13.46 -4.36 -15.98
CA PRO A 781 12.20 -4.78 -15.34
C PRO A 781 11.43 -3.57 -14.80
N LYS A 782 11.09 -2.65 -15.70
CA LYS A 782 10.30 -1.43 -15.47
C LYS A 782 9.37 -1.24 -16.65
N VAL A 783 8.15 -0.77 -16.38
CA VAL A 783 7.18 -0.45 -17.41
C VAL A 783 7.57 0.89 -18.05
N LEU A 784 8.19 0.84 -19.24
CA LEU A 784 8.71 2.03 -19.93
C LEU A 784 7.93 2.39 -21.20
N TYR A 785 6.99 1.53 -21.60
CA TYR A 785 6.19 1.67 -22.81
C TYR A 785 4.71 1.48 -22.52
N HIS A 786 3.87 2.35 -23.08
CA HIS A 786 2.42 2.34 -22.90
C HIS A 786 1.73 2.13 -24.25
N TRP A 787 1.29 0.89 -24.49
CA TRP A 787 0.72 0.43 -25.76
C TRP A 787 -0.77 0.76 -25.85
N ARG A 788 -1.15 1.67 -26.73
CA ARG A 788 -2.52 2.16 -26.84
C ARG A 788 -3.47 1.15 -27.45
N SER A 789 -4.61 0.99 -26.79
CA SER A 789 -5.66 0.05 -27.12
C SER A 789 -6.87 0.77 -27.73
N HIS A 790 -7.00 0.72 -29.07
CA HIS A 790 -8.12 1.26 -29.84
C HIS A 790 -8.50 0.35 -31.02
N ALA A 791 -9.64 0.60 -31.68
CA ALA A 791 -10.22 -0.32 -32.68
C ALA A 791 -9.34 -0.65 -33.91
N LYS A 792 -8.30 0.15 -34.17
CA LYS A 792 -7.30 -0.09 -35.24
C LYS A 792 -5.98 -0.64 -34.72
N SER A 793 -5.81 -0.71 -33.40
CA SER A 793 -4.62 -1.23 -32.73
C SER A 793 -4.69 -2.76 -32.62
N THR A 794 -3.53 -3.37 -32.74
CA THR A 794 -3.30 -4.80 -32.51
C THR A 794 -3.45 -5.18 -31.03
N ALA A 795 -3.48 -4.22 -30.10
CA ALA A 795 -3.65 -4.43 -28.66
C ALA A 795 -5.01 -5.03 -28.25
N LEU A 796 -6.07 -4.85 -29.06
CA LEU A 796 -7.42 -5.42 -28.84
C LEU A 796 -7.66 -6.74 -29.58
N HIS A 797 -6.84 -7.06 -30.58
CA HIS A 797 -7.11 -8.13 -31.53
C HIS A 797 -5.87 -9.00 -31.75
N ALA A 798 -5.72 -10.06 -30.95
CA ALA A 798 -4.75 -11.13 -31.21
C ALA A 798 -5.07 -11.93 -32.50
N GLY A 799 -6.26 -11.73 -33.09
CA GLY A 799 -6.66 -12.25 -34.38
C GLY A 799 -6.29 -11.30 -35.52
N ALA A 800 -5.00 -11.09 -35.77
CA ALA A 800 -4.56 -10.50 -37.02
C ALA A 800 -4.64 -11.56 -38.13
N LYS A 801 -5.18 -11.14 -39.28
CA LYS A 801 -5.35 -11.87 -40.55
C LYS A 801 -4.24 -12.90 -40.83
N ASP A 802 -4.58 -14.01 -41.50
CA ASP A 802 -3.72 -15.17 -41.80
C ASP A 802 -2.28 -14.83 -42.24
N TYR A 803 -2.06 -13.71 -42.94
CA TYR A 803 -0.73 -13.27 -43.38
C TYR A 803 0.25 -12.97 -42.23
N ALA A 804 -0.21 -12.42 -41.10
CA ALA A 804 0.67 -12.05 -39.97
C ALA A 804 1.15 -13.29 -39.22
N ALA A 805 0.28 -14.30 -39.10
CA ALA A 805 0.62 -15.60 -38.54
C ALA A 805 1.66 -16.33 -39.42
N GLU A 806 1.50 -16.27 -40.73
CA GLU A 806 2.46 -16.84 -41.69
C GLU A 806 3.80 -16.10 -41.68
N ALA A 807 3.79 -14.76 -41.66
CA ALA A 807 5.00 -13.95 -41.54
C ALA A 807 5.79 -14.30 -40.26
N ARG A 808 5.09 -14.49 -39.13
CA ARG A 808 5.69 -14.92 -37.86
C ARG A 808 6.30 -16.31 -37.95
N ARG A 809 5.55 -17.27 -38.50
CA ARG A 809 6.02 -18.65 -38.72
C ARG A 809 7.29 -18.67 -39.57
N ARG A 810 7.32 -17.87 -40.64
CA ARG A 810 8.48 -17.71 -41.52
C ARG A 810 9.66 -17.05 -40.79
N ALA A 811 9.43 -16.00 -40.02
CA ALA A 811 10.49 -15.30 -39.27
C ALA A 811 11.23 -16.27 -38.34
N VAL A 812 10.49 -17.04 -37.54
CA VAL A 812 11.07 -18.05 -36.64
C VAL A 812 11.71 -19.20 -37.43
N GLY A 813 11.08 -19.68 -38.50
CA GLY A 813 11.64 -20.76 -39.32
C GLY A 813 12.97 -20.38 -39.97
N GLU A 814 13.05 -19.17 -40.53
CA GLU A 814 14.29 -18.64 -41.11
C GLU A 814 15.34 -18.38 -40.02
N HIS A 815 14.95 -17.91 -38.82
CA HIS A 815 15.85 -17.80 -37.67
C HIS A 815 16.43 -19.15 -37.26
N CYS A 816 15.59 -20.19 -37.08
CA CYS A 816 16.05 -21.54 -36.75
C CYS A 816 17.06 -22.05 -37.78
N ALA A 817 16.80 -21.82 -39.08
CA ALA A 817 17.73 -22.19 -40.15
C ALA A 817 19.08 -21.44 -40.04
N ARG A 818 19.07 -20.12 -39.80
CA ARG A 818 20.30 -19.32 -39.64
C ARG A 818 21.08 -19.67 -38.37
N ALA A 819 20.38 -19.97 -37.27
CA ALA A 819 20.96 -20.37 -36.00
C ALA A 819 21.43 -21.83 -35.97
N GLY A 820 21.21 -22.60 -37.04
CA GLY A 820 21.56 -24.03 -37.09
C GLY A 820 20.72 -24.91 -36.18
N VAL A 821 19.53 -24.45 -35.79
CA VAL A 821 18.58 -25.16 -34.92
C VAL A 821 17.60 -25.94 -35.80
N PRO A 822 17.73 -27.27 -35.90
CA PRO A 822 16.89 -28.05 -36.77
C PRO A 822 15.50 -28.19 -36.15
N ALA A 823 14.54 -27.45 -36.68
CA ALA A 823 13.19 -27.42 -36.15
C ALA A 823 12.16 -27.15 -37.25
N ARG A 824 10.95 -27.65 -37.03
CA ARG A 824 9.76 -27.32 -37.82
C ARG A 824 8.86 -26.39 -37.01
N VAL A 825 8.54 -25.24 -37.57
CA VAL A 825 7.68 -24.24 -36.93
C VAL A 825 6.25 -24.40 -37.44
N GLU A 826 5.32 -24.59 -36.52
CA GLU A 826 3.89 -24.77 -36.77
C GLU A 826 3.10 -23.65 -36.10
N THR A 827 1.98 -23.26 -36.69
CA THR A 827 1.00 -22.36 -36.04
C THR A 827 0.05 -23.21 -35.21
N ASP A 828 -0.13 -22.89 -33.92
CA ASP A 828 -1.05 -23.64 -33.03
C ASP A 828 -2.54 -23.23 -33.23
N GLY A 829 -2.80 -22.25 -34.10
CA GLY A 829 -4.13 -21.72 -34.38
C GLY A 829 -4.79 -20.98 -33.20
N ARG A 830 -4.15 -20.95 -32.03
CA ARG A 830 -4.64 -20.35 -30.79
C ARG A 830 -3.69 -19.26 -30.30
N TYR A 831 -4.24 -18.10 -30.00
CA TYR A 831 -3.55 -16.97 -29.32
C TYR A 831 -2.26 -16.43 -29.97
N GLY A 832 -1.97 -16.78 -31.23
CA GLY A 832 -0.77 -16.31 -31.92
C GLY A 832 0.55 -16.94 -31.45
N ILE A 833 0.50 -18.04 -30.70
CA ILE A 833 1.71 -18.77 -30.26
C ILE A 833 2.16 -19.72 -31.37
N LEU A 834 3.47 -19.82 -31.58
CA LEU A 834 4.10 -20.78 -32.47
C LEU A 834 4.52 -22.02 -31.70
N ARG A 835 4.30 -23.19 -32.32
CA ARG A 835 4.82 -24.46 -31.83
C ARG A 835 6.08 -24.79 -32.61
N VAL A 836 7.23 -24.78 -31.92
CA VAL A 836 8.51 -25.19 -32.48
C VAL A 836 8.75 -26.67 -32.18
N ARG A 837 8.80 -27.49 -33.23
CA ARG A 837 9.12 -28.92 -33.12
C ARG A 837 10.57 -29.16 -33.47
N TYR A 838 11.39 -29.36 -32.46
CA TYR A 838 12.80 -29.67 -32.64
C TYR A 838 13.02 -31.07 -33.23
N GLU A 839 13.95 -31.18 -34.17
CA GLU A 839 14.48 -32.44 -34.66
C GLU A 839 15.54 -32.94 -33.68
N ILE A 840 15.28 -34.08 -33.05
CA ILE A 840 16.22 -34.72 -32.12
C ILE A 840 17.27 -35.47 -32.94
N ARG A 841 18.42 -34.84 -33.20
CA ARG A 841 19.52 -35.43 -34.00
C ARG A 841 20.49 -36.31 -33.20
N HIS A 842 20.54 -36.10 -31.90
CA HIS A 842 21.32 -36.90 -30.94
C HIS A 842 20.38 -37.39 -29.84
N ARG A 843 20.72 -38.44 -29.10
CA ARG A 843 19.99 -38.84 -27.88
C ARG A 843 20.56 -38.03 -26.70
N PRO A 844 20.02 -36.84 -26.34
CA PRO A 844 20.51 -36.12 -25.17
C PRO A 844 20.24 -36.92 -23.90
N PHE A 845 21.14 -36.76 -22.93
CA PHE A 845 20.89 -37.19 -21.57
C PHE A 845 19.75 -36.34 -20.98
N VAL A 846 18.69 -36.98 -20.51
CA VAL A 846 17.46 -36.31 -20.02
C VAL A 846 17.40 -36.39 -18.49
N SER A 847 17.10 -35.28 -17.82
CA SER A 847 16.73 -35.29 -16.40
C SER A 847 15.23 -35.14 -16.25
N VAL A 848 14.59 -36.15 -15.67
CA VAL A 848 13.18 -36.10 -15.28
C VAL A 848 13.09 -35.65 -13.84
N VAL A 849 12.64 -34.43 -13.60
CA VAL A 849 12.49 -33.84 -12.28
C VAL A 849 11.08 -34.09 -11.78
N ILE A 850 10.96 -34.65 -10.58
CA ILE A 850 9.69 -35.05 -9.99
C ILE A 850 9.57 -34.43 -8.61
N ILE A 851 8.43 -33.82 -8.32
CA ILE A 851 8.09 -33.42 -6.96
C ILE A 851 7.54 -34.65 -6.22
N GLY A 852 8.34 -35.23 -5.32
CA GLY A 852 7.95 -36.37 -4.51
C GLY A 852 6.97 -35.99 -3.40
N GLY A 853 5.80 -36.65 -3.37
CA GLY A 853 4.86 -36.63 -2.25
C GLY A 853 5.29 -37.55 -1.09
N GLU A 854 4.35 -37.92 -0.21
CA GLU A 854 4.63 -38.88 0.89
C GLU A 854 5.07 -40.27 0.37
N ASP A 855 4.57 -40.66 -0.81
CA ASP A 855 4.89 -41.90 -1.54
C ASP A 855 5.85 -41.68 -2.72
N GLY A 856 7.05 -41.16 -2.44
CA GLY A 856 8.07 -40.83 -3.46
C GLY A 856 8.45 -42.00 -4.40
N ASP A 857 8.27 -43.25 -3.97
CA ASP A 857 8.61 -44.45 -4.75
C ASP A 857 7.64 -44.73 -5.91
N LEU A 858 6.33 -44.48 -5.75
CA LEU A 858 5.32 -44.69 -6.81
C LEU A 858 5.51 -43.72 -7.98
N THR A 859 5.90 -42.48 -7.67
CA THR A 859 6.10 -41.44 -8.69
C THR A 859 7.41 -41.66 -9.46
N ARG A 860 8.46 -42.13 -8.77
CA ARG A 860 9.71 -42.61 -9.40
C ARG A 860 9.43 -43.75 -10.39
N LEU A 861 8.71 -44.78 -9.97
CA LEU A 861 8.36 -45.93 -10.82
C LEU A 861 7.54 -45.52 -12.06
N SER A 862 6.65 -44.53 -11.91
CA SER A 862 5.84 -44.00 -13.02
C SER A 862 6.69 -43.27 -14.06
N ALA A 863 7.66 -42.46 -13.63
CA ALA A 863 8.59 -41.79 -14.54
C ALA A 863 9.55 -42.77 -15.23
N GLU A 864 10.02 -43.80 -14.53
CA GLU A 864 10.80 -44.87 -15.16
C GLU A 864 9.99 -45.66 -16.19
N ALA A 865 8.70 -45.91 -15.91
CA ALA A 865 7.80 -46.56 -16.84
C ALA A 865 7.54 -45.67 -18.08
N ALA A 866 7.37 -44.36 -17.89
CA ALA A 866 7.17 -43.40 -18.97
C ALA A 866 8.41 -43.26 -19.87
N ALA A 867 9.61 -43.15 -19.29
CA ALA A 867 10.87 -43.08 -20.04
C ALA A 867 11.10 -44.36 -20.86
N ARG A 868 10.84 -45.53 -20.26
CA ARG A 868 10.89 -46.83 -20.95
C ARG A 868 9.85 -46.95 -22.06
N ALA A 869 8.60 -46.53 -21.82
CA ALA A 869 7.54 -46.55 -22.82
C ALA A 869 7.83 -45.61 -24.01
N ALA A 870 8.54 -44.50 -23.77
CA ALA A 870 9.02 -43.59 -24.79
C ALA A 870 10.28 -44.08 -25.53
N GLY A 871 10.85 -45.23 -25.13
CA GLY A 871 12.07 -45.79 -25.73
C GLY A 871 13.34 -44.99 -25.46
N TRP A 872 13.38 -44.23 -24.35
CA TRP A 872 14.51 -43.40 -23.96
C TRP A 872 15.31 -44.05 -22.83
N ASP A 873 16.58 -44.36 -23.10
CA ASP A 873 17.41 -45.17 -22.18
C ASP A 873 18.46 -44.34 -21.42
N ASP A 874 18.75 -43.12 -21.91
CA ASP A 874 19.80 -42.23 -21.38
C ASP A 874 19.15 -41.07 -20.61
N TYR A 875 18.79 -41.35 -19.35
CA TYR A 875 18.13 -40.41 -18.46
C TYR A 875 18.47 -40.63 -16.99
N GLU A 876 18.27 -39.59 -16.18
CA GLU A 876 18.16 -39.70 -14.72
C GLU A 876 16.79 -39.23 -14.25
N ILE A 877 16.43 -39.62 -13.03
CA ILE A 877 15.25 -39.14 -12.33
C ILE A 877 15.70 -38.40 -11.07
N VAL A 878 15.30 -37.15 -10.94
CA VAL A 878 15.57 -36.32 -9.77
C VAL A 878 14.27 -36.22 -8.97
N VAL A 879 14.19 -36.95 -7.86
CA VAL A 879 13.03 -36.95 -6.96
C VAL A 879 13.26 -35.95 -5.83
N LEU A 880 12.46 -34.90 -5.82
CA LEU A 880 12.52 -33.83 -4.82
C LEU A 880 11.70 -34.22 -3.61
N SER A 881 12.29 -34.22 -2.41
CA SER A 881 11.60 -34.61 -1.18
C SER A 881 11.86 -33.60 -0.07
N ARG A 882 10.88 -33.45 0.82
CA ARG A 882 10.98 -32.60 2.01
C ARG A 882 11.37 -33.37 3.27
N ARG A 883 11.58 -34.68 3.17
CA ARG A 883 11.91 -35.55 4.30
C ARG A 883 13.43 -35.59 4.50
N THR A 884 13.87 -35.48 5.75
CA THR A 884 15.23 -35.80 6.15
C THR A 884 15.42 -37.31 6.16
N GLY A 885 16.63 -37.80 5.84
CA GLY A 885 16.94 -39.24 5.85
C GLY A 885 16.45 -39.98 4.60
N LEU A 886 16.67 -39.40 3.42
CA LEU A 886 16.26 -39.98 2.14
C LEU A 886 16.98 -41.30 1.83
N PRO A 887 16.31 -42.25 1.15
CA PRO A 887 16.96 -43.48 0.70
C PRO A 887 18.10 -43.17 -0.27
N ALA A 888 19.12 -44.04 -0.28
CA ALA A 888 20.17 -43.96 -1.27
C ALA A 888 19.57 -44.17 -2.67
N GLY A 889 19.94 -43.32 -3.62
CA GLY A 889 19.53 -43.47 -5.02
C GLY A 889 20.02 -44.77 -5.65
N ASP A 890 19.37 -45.24 -6.71
CA ASP A 890 19.64 -46.55 -7.34
C ASP A 890 20.43 -46.45 -8.66
N GLY A 891 21.27 -45.43 -8.80
CA GLY A 891 22.12 -45.21 -9.97
C GLY A 891 21.40 -44.54 -11.15
N ARG A 892 20.06 -44.63 -11.24
CA ARG A 892 19.24 -43.90 -12.21
C ARG A 892 18.29 -42.89 -11.56
N ALA A 893 17.90 -43.09 -10.31
CA ALA A 893 17.16 -42.11 -9.53
C ALA A 893 18.00 -41.50 -8.40
N ARG A 894 17.87 -40.20 -8.20
CA ARG A 894 18.51 -39.40 -7.14
C ARG A 894 17.44 -38.69 -6.33
N PHE A 895 17.55 -38.79 -5.02
CA PHE A 895 16.70 -38.04 -4.09
C PHE A 895 17.40 -36.76 -3.65
N VAL A 896 16.69 -35.64 -3.74
CA VAL A 896 17.21 -34.32 -3.39
C VAL A 896 16.32 -33.73 -2.29
N GLU A 897 16.93 -33.39 -1.16
CA GLU A 897 16.23 -32.76 -0.05
C GLU A 897 16.01 -31.27 -0.33
N CYS A 898 14.78 -30.79 -0.21
CA CYS A 898 14.41 -29.41 -0.50
C CYS A 898 13.81 -28.71 0.72
N ALA A 899 14.49 -27.67 1.22
CA ALA A 899 14.04 -26.84 2.35
C ALA A 899 13.05 -25.72 1.96
N GLY A 900 12.88 -25.45 0.66
CA GLY A 900 12.01 -24.39 0.14
C GLY A 900 10.52 -24.64 0.35
N ARG A 901 9.77 -23.62 0.79
CA ARG A 901 8.29 -23.66 0.89
C ARG A 901 7.69 -23.15 -0.43
N GLY A 902 6.86 -23.98 -1.09
CA GLY A 902 6.16 -23.66 -2.35
C GLY A 902 6.61 -24.49 -3.56
N ARG A 903 5.73 -24.74 -4.53
CA ARG A 903 6.00 -25.64 -5.68
C ARG A 903 7.17 -25.15 -6.56
N LYS A 904 7.25 -23.83 -6.80
CA LYS A 904 8.30 -23.21 -7.64
C LYS A 904 9.71 -23.36 -7.04
N ALA A 905 9.86 -23.08 -5.74
CA ALA A 905 11.14 -23.22 -5.04
C ALA A 905 11.65 -24.67 -5.08
N VAL A 906 10.72 -25.64 -4.99
CA VAL A 906 11.04 -27.07 -5.10
C VAL A 906 11.49 -27.41 -6.52
N LEU A 907 10.79 -26.94 -7.55
CA LEU A 907 11.17 -27.17 -8.96
C LEU A 907 12.53 -26.56 -9.31
N TYR A 908 12.86 -25.36 -8.82
CA TYR A 908 14.19 -24.76 -9.04
C TYR A 908 15.31 -25.60 -8.45
N ALA A 909 15.15 -26.10 -7.22
CA ALA A 909 16.11 -27.02 -6.62
C ALA A 909 16.27 -28.31 -7.44
N GLY A 910 15.20 -28.78 -8.10
CA GLY A 910 15.27 -29.93 -9.00
C GLY A 910 15.97 -29.63 -10.32
N ALA A 911 15.73 -28.46 -10.90
CA ALA A 911 16.44 -28.01 -12.08
C ALA A 911 17.95 -27.82 -11.81
N GLU A 912 18.32 -27.26 -10.65
CA GLU A 912 19.73 -27.12 -10.24
C GLU A 912 20.41 -28.48 -10.00
N ALA A 913 19.66 -29.46 -9.49
CA ALA A 913 20.18 -30.79 -9.20
C ALA A 913 20.23 -31.74 -10.41
N ALA A 914 19.62 -31.34 -11.53
CA ALA A 914 19.61 -32.06 -12.79
C ALA A 914 20.94 -31.93 -13.54
N LYS A 915 21.33 -33.00 -14.23
CA LYS A 915 22.56 -33.15 -15.00
C LYS A 915 22.31 -33.30 -16.51
N GLY A 916 21.05 -33.49 -16.90
CA GLY A 916 20.61 -33.70 -18.26
C GLY A 916 20.69 -32.43 -19.09
N ASN A 917 20.97 -32.62 -20.37
CA ASN A 917 20.94 -31.55 -21.37
C ASN A 917 19.49 -31.10 -21.66
N VAL A 918 18.52 -31.95 -21.31
CA VAL A 918 17.08 -31.69 -21.45
C VAL A 918 16.40 -32.00 -20.12
N LEU A 919 15.58 -31.06 -19.66
CA LEU A 919 14.79 -31.15 -18.45
C LEU A 919 13.34 -31.50 -18.79
N VAL A 920 12.79 -32.50 -18.08
CA VAL A 920 11.37 -32.85 -18.11
C VAL A 920 10.83 -32.69 -16.70
N LEU A 921 9.82 -31.84 -16.52
CA LEU A 921 9.22 -31.52 -15.21
C LEU A 921 7.87 -32.21 -15.02
#